data_AF-A0A1A8WDS0-F1
#
_entry.id   AF-A0A1A8WDS0-F1
#
_cell.length_a   1.000
_cell.length_b   1.000
_cell.length_c   1.000
_cell.angle_alpha   90.00
_cell.angle_beta   90.00
_cell.angle_gamma   90.00
#
_symmetry.space_group_name_H-M   'P 1'
#
loop_
_entity.id
_entity.type
_entity.pdbx_description
1 polymer ?
#
loop_
_entity_poly.entity_id
_entity_poly.type
_entity_poly.pdbx_seq_one_letter_code
_entity_poly.pdbx_strand_id
1 'polypeptide(L)'
;MSNNTKNFILSKLAQKLNFFEGLSLYKCYQELNKPLTELKNTNFCVNISFSELYNPDIVKLLKKLFRNLELLQKPEGGFADAISKSKDKVCIYLKYWFYDQLIVNDFNEFEINLLFDFLEKHKNGCMKKKSSEKTCNFYKLSLKDINEIKNLYDYIEFLNHDDMKIYDEISKDHEWVSYFKKGLDLYKISKIRCSSSKYNKYCYEFNEFAKAYKEKSPYFACKEKLLYSLYNKDITLTGQSLQDNSPGETLDPVLYKLLEKDNLVNKIKLHSFYESLKRHGETSTSDGCAPFNEYYIKEKTSICNLFEHVNSILKKWDNSYVNHLELSSNKICDYLNYWLYGKLLDIGATPCDIEIFFFLFIKYVIDNSEIKNHWYRENSYGFSKEELGNKKKLFDFLEYYKEIRGKLNENMNNNQKSYCDYIEAIFQLYKNMVENNDLHVYTEELRIFRKKFMGTGELDFLNRKCPNMCLDSVFNVKHKTLCPLEEIPSIESEEKDLIFCENIESFNIRQDILEDHEKVYIFQDLPTYSVYKELDEEVNTDNYYNICSNLLLHSKTHCGIYGLCMKLARNLKALSKMKNKERNNRCEYITHWIYEKIWKVLNIDMNSSYDTYVLREFFGVAYDILYKLDIFDCFYGTDNINWKEKKENKYLHDFFKNYFKISSEDNSNLGKRTIYCDYIAFINTLYGKYISKCCYCFNSGYCWDNCLDYFKCDESYNPYHLFEKLKCKEIDKFTVGLKKVGKPLPFDDHVIQLTKNSGKKKETPLLKLEEKESFSIPEKVCDKITCDPFYVAAIGAFGLMGTFLMFFIFYKFTPLGSYFNNGDARKKKSYLENLERQFFEDDVQLNNDNGQNRRIRLAYHQA
;
A
#
# COMPACT_ATOMS: atom_id res chain seq x y z
N MET A 1 1.84 17.90 -18.78
CA MET A 1 3.26 18.08 -19.14
C MET A 1 3.38 18.02 -20.66
N SER A 2 3.93 19.06 -21.27
CA SER A 2 4.22 19.12 -22.72
C SER A 2 5.17 18.00 -23.10
N ASN A 3 4.76 17.07 -23.98
CA ASN A 3 5.60 15.97 -24.47
C ASN A 3 6.66 16.53 -25.43
N ASN A 4 7.87 16.81 -24.93
CA ASN A 4 9.03 17.19 -25.74
C ASN A 4 9.65 15.96 -26.44
N THR A 5 8.83 15.07 -27.02
CA THR A 5 9.27 13.78 -27.60
C THR A 5 10.27 13.95 -28.76
N LYS A 6 10.27 15.12 -29.41
CA LYS A 6 11.28 15.52 -30.41
C LYS A 6 12.69 15.67 -29.82
N ASN A 7 12.86 15.75 -28.50
CA ASN A 7 14.19 15.77 -27.86
C ASN A 7 14.89 14.41 -27.86
N PHE A 8 14.14 13.33 -28.10
CA PHE A 8 14.68 11.99 -27.94
C PHE A 8 14.77 11.20 -29.24
N ILE A 9 14.50 11.78 -30.41
CA ILE A 9 14.62 11.07 -31.70
C ILE A 9 16.02 10.44 -31.88
N LEU A 10 16.12 9.39 -32.69
CA LEU A 10 17.37 8.59 -32.78
C LEU A 10 18.62 9.43 -33.09
N SER A 11 18.51 10.48 -33.91
CA SER A 11 19.64 11.37 -34.20
C SER A 11 20.13 12.14 -32.98
N LYS A 12 19.22 12.57 -32.09
CA LYS A 12 19.58 13.22 -30.82
C LYS A 12 20.13 12.22 -29.81
N LEU A 13 19.59 11.00 -29.77
CA LEU A 13 20.15 9.90 -28.99
C LEU A 13 21.60 9.60 -29.41
N ALA A 14 21.87 9.50 -30.71
CA ALA A 14 23.21 9.28 -31.24
C ALA A 14 24.18 10.43 -30.94
N GLN A 15 23.71 11.68 -30.99
CA GLN A 15 24.52 12.85 -30.61
C GLN A 15 24.84 12.91 -29.12
N LYS A 16 23.90 12.52 -28.27
CA LYS A 16 24.11 12.51 -26.80
C LYS A 16 24.91 11.29 -26.36
N LEU A 17 24.66 10.13 -26.98
CA LEU A 17 25.20 8.83 -26.61
C LEU A 17 25.81 8.18 -27.86
N ASN A 18 27.08 8.50 -28.12
CA ASN A 18 27.77 8.11 -29.35
C ASN A 18 27.75 6.61 -29.67
N PHE A 19 27.57 5.74 -28.65
CA PHE A 19 27.49 4.29 -28.89
C PHE A 19 26.29 3.89 -29.77
N PHE A 20 25.22 4.70 -29.80
CA PHE A 20 24.08 4.46 -30.68
C PHE A 20 24.51 4.39 -32.15
N GLU A 21 25.52 5.16 -32.56
CA GLU A 21 26.06 5.11 -33.94
C GLU A 21 26.68 3.74 -34.28
N GLY A 22 27.18 3.04 -33.27
CA GLY A 22 27.74 1.70 -33.40
C GLY A 22 26.69 0.60 -33.58
N LEU A 23 25.44 0.84 -33.15
CA LEU A 23 24.36 -0.15 -33.14
C LEU A 23 23.93 -0.56 -34.56
N SER A 24 23.58 -1.83 -34.71
CA SER A 24 22.94 -2.33 -35.94
C SER A 24 21.62 -1.59 -36.23
N LEU A 25 20.90 -1.15 -35.18
CA LEU A 25 19.70 -0.32 -35.30
C LEU A 25 19.99 0.98 -36.06
N TYR A 26 21.02 1.72 -35.66
CA TYR A 26 21.35 3.02 -36.26
C TYR A 26 21.83 2.88 -37.71
N LYS A 27 22.69 1.90 -37.98
CA LYS A 27 23.15 1.59 -39.35
C LYS A 27 21.97 1.24 -40.27
N CYS A 28 21.05 0.39 -39.78
CA CYS A 28 19.81 0.07 -40.50
C CYS A 28 18.97 1.34 -40.74
N TYR A 29 18.79 2.16 -39.70
CA TYR A 29 18.03 3.40 -39.78
C TYR A 29 18.56 4.38 -40.83
N GLN A 30 19.89 4.53 -40.96
CA GLN A 30 20.52 5.37 -41.98
C GLN A 30 20.19 4.88 -43.41
N GLU A 31 20.28 3.58 -43.65
CA GLU A 31 19.92 2.97 -44.94
C GLU A 31 18.42 3.11 -45.25
N LEU A 32 17.56 2.94 -44.23
CA LEU A 32 16.12 3.19 -44.35
C LEU A 32 15.82 4.66 -44.67
N ASN A 33 16.70 5.58 -44.28
CA ASN A 33 16.51 7.01 -44.48
C ASN A 33 16.98 7.59 -45.82
N LYS A 34 17.76 6.85 -46.60
CA LYS A 34 18.21 7.28 -47.93
C LYS A 34 17.06 7.81 -48.82
N PRO A 35 17.31 8.84 -49.65
CA PRO A 35 16.28 9.46 -50.49
C PRO A 35 15.72 8.45 -51.49
N LEU A 36 14.50 8.73 -52.00
CA LEU A 36 13.96 8.02 -53.16
C LEU A 36 14.73 8.47 -54.42
N THR A 37 15.91 7.93 -54.66
CA THR A 37 16.62 8.09 -55.95
C THR A 37 16.92 6.71 -56.52
N GLU A 38 16.36 6.47 -57.72
CA GLU A 38 16.62 5.34 -58.61
C GLU A 38 16.42 3.93 -58.05
N LEU A 39 15.16 3.55 -57.78
CA LEU A 39 14.79 2.16 -58.03
C LEU A 39 14.69 1.98 -59.54
N LYS A 40 15.72 1.36 -60.14
CA LYS A 40 15.62 0.76 -61.47
C LYS A 40 14.44 -0.21 -61.46
N ASN A 41 13.31 0.21 -62.06
CA ASN A 41 12.15 -0.61 -62.43
C ASN A 41 11.96 -1.90 -61.61
N THR A 42 11.52 -1.78 -60.37
CA THR A 42 10.98 -2.94 -59.66
C THR A 42 9.46 -2.81 -59.54
N ASN A 43 8.77 -3.87 -59.95
CA ASN A 43 7.30 -3.97 -59.96
C ASN A 43 6.69 -4.20 -58.57
N PHE A 44 7.29 -3.64 -57.51
CA PHE A 44 6.77 -3.76 -56.14
C PHE A 44 5.73 -2.65 -55.90
N CYS A 45 4.52 -3.02 -55.49
CA CYS A 45 3.41 -2.08 -55.22
C CYS A 45 2.84 -1.25 -56.38
N VAL A 46 2.94 -1.71 -57.62
CA VAL A 46 2.44 -0.96 -58.80
C VAL A 46 0.93 -0.65 -58.75
N ASN A 47 0.13 -1.40 -57.98
CA ASN A 47 -1.33 -1.26 -57.93
C ASN A 47 -1.88 -0.49 -56.70
N ILE A 48 -1.05 0.19 -55.91
CA ILE A 48 -1.54 1.01 -54.78
C ILE A 48 -1.91 2.40 -55.28
N SER A 49 -3.21 2.75 -55.20
CA SER A 49 -3.66 4.13 -55.38
C SER A 49 -3.51 4.91 -54.08
N PHE A 50 -2.80 6.04 -54.13
CA PHE A 50 -2.71 7.00 -53.04
C PHE A 50 -3.76 8.12 -53.14
N SER A 51 -4.69 8.03 -54.10
CA SER A 51 -5.68 9.08 -54.38
C SER A 51 -6.61 9.42 -53.20
N GLU A 52 -6.73 8.51 -52.23
CA GLU A 52 -7.54 8.68 -51.02
C GLU A 52 -6.82 9.48 -49.92
N LEU A 53 -5.53 9.81 -50.09
CA LEU A 53 -4.71 10.54 -49.12
C LEU A 53 -4.42 11.96 -49.62
N TYR A 54 -4.89 12.96 -48.87
CA TYR A 54 -4.74 14.37 -49.24
C TYR A 54 -3.47 15.03 -48.68
N ASN A 55 -2.82 14.44 -47.67
CA ASN A 55 -1.59 14.99 -47.08
C ASN A 55 -0.34 14.47 -47.84
N PRO A 56 0.45 15.37 -48.48
CA PRO A 56 1.62 14.98 -49.27
C PRO A 56 2.74 14.35 -48.44
N ASP A 57 2.89 14.72 -47.17
CA ASP A 57 3.92 14.19 -46.28
C ASP A 57 3.59 12.76 -45.84
N ILE A 58 2.31 12.45 -45.61
CA ILE A 58 1.84 11.08 -45.38
C ILE A 58 2.13 10.20 -46.60
N VAL A 59 1.80 10.70 -47.80
CA VAL A 59 2.07 9.97 -49.06
C VAL A 59 3.57 9.74 -49.24
N LYS A 60 4.40 10.74 -48.95
CA LYS A 60 5.87 10.64 -49.02
C LYS A 60 6.41 9.60 -48.04
N LEU A 61 5.94 9.59 -46.79
CA LEU A 61 6.37 8.61 -45.78
C LEU A 61 5.93 7.19 -46.16
N LEU A 62 4.70 7.00 -46.63
CA LEU A 62 4.19 5.70 -47.06
C LEU A 62 4.97 5.15 -48.26
N LYS A 63 5.27 5.97 -49.27
CA LYS A 63 6.12 5.57 -50.41
C LYS A 63 7.49 5.10 -49.92
N LYS A 64 8.08 5.82 -48.96
CA LYS A 64 9.36 5.43 -48.34
C LYS A 64 9.24 4.13 -47.55
N LEU A 65 8.16 3.93 -46.78
CA LEU A 65 7.90 2.67 -46.05
C LEU A 65 7.77 1.47 -46.99
N PHE A 66 7.04 1.60 -48.12
CA PHE A 66 6.91 0.50 -49.09
C PHE A 66 8.23 0.16 -49.78
N ARG A 67 9.04 1.18 -50.12
CA ARG A 67 10.42 0.99 -50.58
C ARG A 67 11.27 0.25 -49.54
N ASN A 68 11.15 0.62 -48.27
CA ASN A 68 11.87 -0.04 -47.19
C ASN A 68 11.47 -1.50 -47.04
N LEU A 69 10.18 -1.82 -47.13
CA LEU A 69 9.67 -3.19 -47.12
C LEU A 69 10.19 -4.02 -48.31
N GLU A 70 10.42 -3.40 -49.45
CA GLU A 70 11.04 -4.06 -50.61
C GLU A 70 12.51 -4.41 -50.36
N LEU A 71 13.29 -3.48 -49.79
CA LEU A 71 14.69 -3.74 -49.42
C LEU A 71 14.82 -4.90 -48.42
N LEU A 72 13.79 -5.13 -47.59
CA LEU A 72 13.76 -6.29 -46.70
C LEU A 72 13.64 -7.62 -47.44
N GLN A 73 12.97 -7.65 -48.60
CA GLN A 73 12.81 -8.86 -49.40
C GLN A 73 14.06 -9.18 -50.21
N LYS A 74 14.81 -8.15 -50.61
CA LYS A 74 16.07 -8.25 -51.36
C LYS A 74 17.11 -7.31 -50.76
N PRO A 75 17.75 -7.71 -49.64
CA PRO A 75 18.77 -6.88 -49.03
C PRO A 75 20.00 -6.83 -49.94
N GLU A 76 20.42 -5.62 -50.31
CA GLU A 76 21.57 -5.34 -51.19
C GLU A 76 22.47 -4.26 -50.58
N GLY A 77 23.76 -4.25 -50.96
CA GLY A 77 24.73 -3.24 -50.54
C GLY A 77 24.86 -3.09 -49.02
N GLY A 78 25.07 -1.85 -48.54
CA GLY A 78 25.26 -1.54 -47.12
C GLY A 78 24.09 -1.92 -46.20
N PHE A 79 22.88 -2.09 -46.76
CA PHE A 79 21.72 -2.58 -46.01
C PHE A 79 21.83 -4.07 -45.66
N ALA A 80 22.33 -4.89 -46.60
CA ALA A 80 22.59 -6.31 -46.35
C ALA A 80 23.65 -6.51 -45.25
N ASP A 81 24.69 -5.67 -45.27
CA ASP A 81 25.75 -5.69 -44.26
C ASP A 81 25.20 -5.30 -42.87
N ALA A 82 24.36 -4.27 -42.80
CA ALA A 82 23.76 -3.79 -41.55
C ALA A 82 22.84 -4.84 -40.87
N ILE A 83 22.11 -5.65 -41.65
CA ILE A 83 21.17 -6.64 -41.11
C ILE A 83 21.76 -8.05 -40.98
N SER A 84 22.94 -8.31 -41.55
CA SER A 84 23.61 -9.62 -41.59
C SER A 84 23.74 -10.29 -40.22
N LYS A 85 24.00 -9.51 -39.17
CA LYS A 85 24.17 -9.95 -37.77
C LYS A 85 22.88 -9.94 -36.94
N SER A 86 21.76 -9.44 -37.47
CA SER A 86 20.52 -9.22 -36.69
C SER A 86 19.26 -9.54 -37.49
N LYS A 87 19.31 -10.61 -38.30
CA LYS A 87 18.22 -11.05 -39.20
C LYS A 87 16.85 -11.18 -38.51
N ASP A 88 16.83 -11.52 -37.21
CA ASP A 88 15.59 -11.66 -36.44
C ASP A 88 15.01 -10.34 -35.91
N LYS A 89 15.77 -9.24 -35.93
CA LYS A 89 15.36 -7.91 -35.44
C LYS A 89 14.99 -6.93 -36.55
N VAL A 90 15.04 -7.36 -37.81
CA VAL A 90 14.93 -6.44 -38.95
C VAL A 90 13.55 -5.78 -39.04
N CYS A 91 12.46 -6.52 -38.80
CA CYS A 91 11.12 -5.93 -38.71
C CYS A 91 10.99 -4.93 -37.57
N ILE A 92 11.68 -5.19 -36.45
CA ILE A 92 11.71 -4.27 -35.31
C ILE A 92 12.42 -2.97 -35.68
N TYR A 93 13.57 -3.03 -36.36
CA TYR A 93 14.27 -1.83 -36.80
C TYR A 93 13.45 -1.02 -37.81
N LEU A 94 12.71 -1.69 -38.70
CA LEU A 94 11.79 -1.00 -39.61
C LEU A 94 10.65 -0.30 -38.86
N LYS A 95 10.04 -0.98 -37.87
CA LYS A 95 8.99 -0.41 -37.03
C LYS A 95 9.50 0.77 -36.21
N TYR A 96 10.67 0.62 -35.59
CA TYR A 96 11.35 1.70 -34.88
C TYR A 96 11.55 2.91 -35.79
N TRP A 97 12.13 2.71 -36.98
CA TRP A 97 12.30 3.78 -37.96
C TRP A 97 10.98 4.45 -38.29
N PHE A 98 9.95 3.65 -38.57
CA PHE A 98 8.63 4.16 -38.92
C PHE A 98 8.04 5.02 -37.79
N TYR A 99 8.06 4.54 -36.54
CA TYR A 99 7.57 5.27 -35.36
C TYR A 99 8.36 6.55 -35.10
N ASP A 100 9.69 6.49 -35.20
CA ASP A 100 10.55 7.67 -35.05
C ASP A 100 10.27 8.71 -36.16
N GLN A 101 9.99 8.28 -37.41
CA GLN A 101 9.58 9.18 -38.49
C GLN A 101 8.21 9.83 -38.23
N LEU A 102 7.24 9.13 -37.62
CA LEU A 102 5.96 9.76 -37.24
C LEU A 102 6.18 10.90 -36.25
N ILE A 103 7.12 10.74 -35.31
CA ILE A 103 7.48 11.76 -34.31
C ILE A 103 8.28 12.91 -34.96
N VAL A 104 9.23 12.60 -35.84
CA VAL A 104 10.06 13.61 -36.55
C VAL A 104 9.22 14.52 -37.42
N ASN A 105 8.23 13.97 -38.14
CA ASN A 105 7.35 14.74 -39.02
C ASN A 105 6.19 15.43 -38.27
N ASP A 106 6.09 15.26 -36.95
CA ASP A 106 5.10 15.94 -36.09
C ASP A 106 3.63 15.63 -36.46
N PHE A 107 3.36 14.40 -36.90
CA PHE A 107 1.99 14.02 -37.25
C PHE A 107 1.08 13.95 -36.04
N ASN A 108 -0.12 14.49 -36.19
CA ASN A 108 -1.14 14.42 -35.15
C ASN A 108 -1.91 13.08 -35.17
N GLU A 109 -2.76 12.86 -34.17
CA GLU A 109 -3.54 11.62 -34.01
C GLU A 109 -4.41 11.29 -35.23
N PHE A 110 -5.00 12.29 -35.89
CA PHE A 110 -5.83 12.08 -37.08
C PHE A 110 -5.01 11.56 -38.26
N GLU A 111 -3.85 12.17 -38.50
CA GLU A 111 -2.93 11.79 -39.58
C GLU A 111 -2.35 10.39 -39.38
N ILE A 112 -1.99 10.06 -38.13
CA ILE A 112 -1.52 8.73 -37.74
C ILE A 112 -2.60 7.68 -37.98
N ASN A 113 -3.85 7.98 -37.61
CA ASN A 113 -4.98 7.07 -37.84
C ASN A 113 -5.22 6.83 -39.32
N LEU A 114 -5.21 7.89 -40.14
CA LEU A 114 -5.34 7.79 -41.59
C LEU A 114 -4.24 6.89 -42.20
N LEU A 115 -3.01 7.04 -41.73
CA LEU A 115 -1.88 6.26 -42.18
C LEU A 115 -2.06 4.77 -41.81
N PHE A 116 -2.40 4.46 -40.57
CA PHE A 116 -2.63 3.06 -40.16
C PHE A 116 -3.83 2.41 -40.85
N ASP A 117 -4.92 3.16 -41.07
CA ASP A 117 -6.09 2.66 -41.82
C ASP A 117 -5.71 2.31 -43.27
N PHE A 118 -4.84 3.13 -43.87
CA PHE A 118 -4.26 2.83 -45.18
C PHE A 118 -3.40 1.56 -45.15
N LEU A 119 -2.51 1.40 -44.16
CA LEU A 119 -1.69 0.19 -44.02
C LEU A 119 -2.54 -1.07 -43.81
N GLU A 120 -3.61 -0.98 -43.02
CA GLU A 120 -4.53 -2.08 -42.73
C GLU A 120 -5.31 -2.50 -43.99
N LYS A 121 -5.85 -1.54 -44.75
CA LYS A 121 -6.54 -1.78 -46.03
C LYS A 121 -5.63 -2.48 -47.04
N HIS A 122 -4.34 -2.14 -47.07
CA HIS A 122 -3.38 -2.69 -48.04
C HIS A 122 -2.52 -3.85 -47.51
N LYS A 123 -2.80 -4.37 -46.30
CA LYS A 123 -2.05 -5.45 -45.63
C LYS A 123 -1.94 -6.74 -46.45
N ASN A 124 -2.94 -7.06 -47.27
CA ASN A 124 -2.97 -8.28 -48.08
C ASN A 124 -2.29 -8.17 -49.45
N GLY A 125 -1.80 -6.99 -49.83
CA GLY A 125 -1.10 -6.74 -51.09
C GLY A 125 0.42 -6.72 -50.92
N CYS A 126 1.00 -5.52 -50.98
CA CYS A 126 2.44 -5.28 -50.90
C CYS A 126 3.16 -5.88 -49.70
N MET A 127 2.46 -6.01 -48.58
CA MET A 127 3.05 -6.53 -47.34
C MET A 127 3.12 -8.07 -47.29
N LYS A 128 2.49 -8.77 -48.25
CA LYS A 128 2.33 -10.24 -48.23
C LYS A 128 3.16 -11.01 -49.27
N LYS A 129 3.91 -10.34 -50.16
CA LYS A 129 4.56 -11.05 -51.30
C LYS A 129 5.69 -11.98 -50.81
N LYS A 130 5.48 -13.28 -51.03
CA LYS A 130 6.31 -14.44 -50.63
C LYS A 130 7.76 -14.34 -51.13
N SER A 131 8.71 -14.00 -50.25
CA SER A 131 10.07 -14.58 -50.26
C SER A 131 10.82 -14.31 -48.93
N SER A 132 10.22 -14.66 -47.79
CA SER A 132 10.89 -15.12 -46.55
C SER A 132 9.79 -15.29 -45.48
N GLU A 133 9.97 -16.24 -44.56
CA GLU A 133 8.93 -16.69 -43.61
C GLU A 133 8.50 -15.66 -42.52
N LYS A 134 8.80 -14.35 -42.66
CA LYS A 134 8.45 -13.33 -41.67
C LYS A 134 7.86 -12.07 -42.33
N THR A 135 6.54 -11.90 -42.27
CA THR A 135 5.86 -10.64 -42.62
C THR A 135 5.96 -9.64 -41.45
N CYS A 136 6.46 -8.42 -41.68
CA CYS A 136 6.42 -7.36 -40.67
C CYS A 136 4.99 -6.83 -40.53
N ASN A 137 4.34 -7.06 -39.39
CA ASN A 137 2.97 -6.61 -39.14
C ASN A 137 2.95 -5.24 -38.46
N PHE A 138 2.29 -4.24 -39.04
CA PHE A 138 2.05 -2.96 -38.39
C PHE A 138 0.66 -2.98 -37.74
N TYR A 139 0.61 -2.76 -36.42
CA TYR A 139 -0.66 -2.63 -35.71
C TYR A 139 -1.05 -1.15 -35.59
N LYS A 140 -2.35 -0.83 -35.69
CA LYS A 140 -2.85 0.54 -35.50
C LYS A 140 -2.66 0.99 -34.05
N LEU A 141 -1.73 1.91 -33.82
CA LEU A 141 -1.37 2.47 -32.52
C LEU A 141 -1.80 3.94 -32.41
N SER A 142 -2.14 4.39 -31.21
CA SER A 142 -2.31 5.82 -30.94
C SER A 142 -0.96 6.55 -30.89
N LEU A 143 -0.93 7.88 -31.01
CA LEU A 143 0.30 8.67 -30.84
C LEU A 143 0.93 8.44 -29.46
N LYS A 144 0.10 8.25 -28.43
CA LYS A 144 0.58 7.89 -27.09
C LYS A 144 1.31 6.54 -27.11
N ASP A 145 0.69 5.51 -27.68
CA ASP A 145 1.27 4.17 -27.77
C ASP A 145 2.58 4.16 -28.56
N ILE A 146 2.66 4.94 -29.65
CA ILE A 146 3.86 5.09 -30.48
C ILE A 146 5.01 5.69 -29.66
N ASN A 147 4.76 6.75 -28.89
CA ASN A 147 5.76 7.36 -28.03
C ASN A 147 6.24 6.41 -26.93
N GLU A 148 5.34 5.63 -26.34
CA GLU A 148 5.68 4.61 -25.33
C GLU A 148 6.52 3.47 -25.92
N ILE A 149 6.10 2.90 -27.06
CA ILE A 149 6.83 1.82 -27.74
C ILE A 149 8.21 2.29 -28.20
N LYS A 150 8.32 3.52 -28.72
CA LYS A 150 9.59 4.09 -29.13
C LYS A 150 10.55 4.26 -27.94
N ASN A 151 10.06 4.76 -26.80
CA ASN A 151 10.85 4.87 -25.58
C ASN A 151 11.28 3.50 -25.02
N LEU A 152 10.44 2.47 -25.16
CA LEU A 152 10.79 1.08 -24.81
C LEU A 152 11.96 0.55 -25.66
N TYR A 153 11.95 0.80 -26.96
CA TYR A 153 13.06 0.43 -27.84
C TYR A 153 14.37 1.11 -27.42
N ASP A 154 14.34 2.42 -27.22
CA ASP A 154 15.53 3.18 -26.81
C ASP A 154 16.08 2.70 -25.47
N TYR A 155 15.20 2.45 -24.51
CA TYR A 155 15.55 1.93 -23.19
C TYR A 155 16.25 0.57 -23.29
N ILE A 156 15.74 -0.37 -24.09
CA ILE A 156 16.36 -1.69 -24.21
C ILE A 156 17.70 -1.64 -24.95
N GLU A 157 17.87 -0.78 -25.96
CA GLU A 157 19.18 -0.59 -26.59
C GLU A 157 20.19 0.03 -25.60
N PHE A 158 19.75 1.00 -24.80
CA PHE A 158 20.55 1.58 -23.72
C PHE A 158 20.95 0.54 -22.67
N LEU A 159 20.00 -0.29 -22.24
CA LEU A 159 20.20 -1.31 -21.22
C LEU A 159 21.15 -2.44 -21.69
N ASN A 160 21.08 -2.80 -22.97
CA ASN A 160 21.95 -3.82 -23.58
C ASN A 160 23.40 -3.37 -23.80
N HIS A 161 23.71 -2.09 -23.62
CA HIS A 161 25.08 -1.60 -23.77
C HIS A 161 25.97 -2.03 -22.59
N ASP A 162 27.15 -2.56 -22.86
CA ASP A 162 28.03 -3.14 -21.83
C ASP A 162 28.82 -2.10 -21.02
N ASP A 163 29.13 -0.94 -21.60
CA ASP A 163 29.87 0.11 -20.87
C ASP A 163 28.95 0.84 -19.89
N MET A 164 29.27 0.80 -18.60
CA MET A 164 28.49 1.52 -17.59
C MET A 164 28.85 3.01 -17.49
N LYS A 165 29.91 3.49 -18.14
CA LYS A 165 30.24 4.94 -18.18
C LYS A 165 29.10 5.78 -18.73
N ILE A 166 28.24 5.18 -19.56
CA ILE A 166 27.04 5.85 -20.10
C ILE A 166 26.09 6.32 -18.99
N TYR A 167 26.04 5.64 -17.84
CA TYR A 167 25.22 6.04 -16.69
C TYR A 167 25.77 7.32 -16.03
N ASP A 168 27.09 7.47 -15.98
CA ASP A 168 27.75 8.71 -15.54
C ASP A 168 27.53 9.85 -16.56
N GLU A 169 27.35 9.55 -17.83
CA GLU A 169 27.05 10.55 -18.87
C GLU A 169 25.60 11.05 -18.82
N ILE A 170 24.63 10.14 -18.70
CA ILE A 170 23.22 10.54 -18.57
C ILE A 170 22.91 11.21 -17.24
N SER A 171 23.61 10.86 -16.15
CA SER A 171 23.37 11.45 -14.82
C SER A 171 23.69 12.95 -14.74
N LYS A 172 24.39 13.50 -15.73
CA LYS A 172 24.65 14.94 -15.84
C LYS A 172 23.43 15.75 -16.26
N ASP A 173 22.37 15.09 -16.72
CA ASP A 173 21.20 15.73 -17.30
C ASP A 173 19.93 14.94 -16.97
N HIS A 174 19.17 15.44 -15.99
CA HIS A 174 17.99 14.76 -15.46
C HIS A 174 16.90 14.48 -16.51
N GLU A 175 16.83 15.24 -17.62
CA GLU A 175 15.87 14.97 -18.70
C GLU A 175 16.13 13.58 -19.32
N TRP A 176 17.39 13.16 -19.46
CA TRP A 176 17.78 11.85 -19.98
C TRP A 176 17.57 10.73 -18.97
N VAL A 177 17.92 10.97 -17.71
CA VAL A 177 17.65 10.01 -16.62
C VAL A 177 16.15 9.73 -16.54
N SER A 178 15.32 10.77 -16.56
CA SER A 178 13.86 10.66 -16.58
C SER A 178 13.35 9.91 -17.82
N TYR A 179 13.93 10.17 -19.00
CA TYR A 179 13.54 9.49 -20.24
C TYR A 179 13.77 7.98 -20.20
N PHE A 180 14.96 7.54 -19.77
CA PHE A 180 15.27 6.11 -19.66
C PHE A 180 14.55 5.44 -18.48
N LYS A 181 14.36 6.17 -17.37
CA LYS A 181 13.56 5.70 -16.22
C LYS A 181 12.10 5.44 -16.63
N LYS A 182 11.52 6.32 -17.43
CA LYS A 182 10.19 6.12 -18.01
C LYS A 182 10.14 4.85 -18.87
N GLY A 183 11.20 4.56 -19.63
CA GLY A 183 11.31 3.35 -20.43
C GLY A 183 11.32 2.08 -19.57
N LEU A 184 12.08 2.09 -18.48
CA LEU A 184 12.07 1.02 -17.47
C LEU A 184 10.67 0.80 -16.88
N ASP A 185 9.99 1.87 -16.47
CA ASP A 185 8.65 1.78 -15.88
C ASP A 185 7.62 1.26 -16.88
N LEU A 186 7.68 1.76 -18.12
CA LEU A 186 6.86 1.28 -19.22
C LEU A 186 7.12 -0.20 -19.47
N TYR A 187 8.36 -0.67 -19.40
CA TYR A 187 8.70 -2.06 -19.66
C TYR A 187 8.06 -2.98 -18.61
N LYS A 188 8.17 -2.62 -17.32
CA LYS A 188 7.55 -3.33 -16.20
C LYS A 188 6.02 -3.36 -16.31
N ILE A 189 5.41 -2.19 -16.52
CA ILE A 189 3.95 -2.08 -16.68
C ILE A 189 3.47 -2.87 -17.90
N SER A 190 4.21 -2.83 -19.01
CA SER A 190 3.85 -3.55 -20.24
C SER A 190 3.92 -5.06 -20.06
N LYS A 191 4.94 -5.57 -19.35
CA LYS A 191 5.05 -7.01 -19.03
C LYS A 191 3.82 -7.50 -18.26
N ILE A 192 3.37 -6.72 -17.28
CA ILE A 192 2.14 -7.01 -16.51
C ILE A 192 0.90 -6.89 -17.40
N ARG A 193 0.71 -5.74 -18.07
CA ARG A 193 -0.44 -5.43 -18.92
C ARG A 193 -0.64 -6.43 -20.06
N CYS A 194 0.46 -6.91 -20.64
CA CYS A 194 0.46 -7.74 -21.84
C CYS A 194 0.65 -9.24 -21.57
N SER A 195 0.75 -9.65 -20.30
CA SER A 195 0.77 -11.06 -19.87
C SER A 195 -0.56 -11.79 -20.13
N SER A 196 -1.69 -11.09 -19.99
CA SER A 196 -3.05 -11.68 -20.05
C SER A 196 -3.86 -11.26 -21.29
N SER A 197 -3.47 -10.18 -21.97
CA SER A 197 -4.26 -9.60 -23.08
C SER A 197 -3.81 -10.11 -24.45
N LYS A 198 -4.60 -11.02 -25.03
CA LYS A 198 -4.39 -11.53 -26.40
C LYS A 198 -4.95 -10.63 -27.50
N TYR A 199 -5.61 -9.49 -27.20
CA TYR A 199 -6.33 -8.70 -28.20
C TYR A 199 -5.94 -7.21 -28.28
N ASN A 200 -4.96 -6.75 -27.50
CA ASN A 200 -4.53 -5.36 -27.50
C ASN A 200 -3.41 -5.11 -28.54
N LYS A 201 -3.61 -4.15 -29.45
CA LYS A 201 -2.65 -3.75 -30.51
C LYS A 201 -1.30 -3.31 -29.96
N TYR A 202 -1.28 -2.56 -28.85
CA TYR A 202 -0.06 -2.21 -28.11
C TYR A 202 0.68 -3.47 -27.64
N CYS A 203 -0.05 -4.43 -27.07
CA CYS A 203 0.55 -5.65 -26.55
C CYS A 203 1.10 -6.56 -27.64
N TYR A 204 0.53 -6.55 -28.85
CA TYR A 204 1.14 -7.28 -29.96
C TYR A 204 2.51 -6.71 -30.33
N GLU A 205 2.63 -5.38 -30.41
CA GLU A 205 3.91 -4.72 -30.68
C GLU A 205 4.92 -4.97 -29.57
N PHE A 206 4.52 -4.78 -28.31
CA PHE A 206 5.37 -5.05 -27.14
C PHE A 206 5.84 -6.51 -27.09
N ASN A 207 4.93 -7.47 -27.28
CA ASN A 207 5.28 -8.90 -27.20
C ASN A 207 6.19 -9.36 -28.35
N GLU A 208 6.00 -8.82 -29.56
CA GLU A 208 6.91 -9.07 -30.69
C GLU A 208 8.31 -8.54 -30.41
N PHE A 209 8.39 -7.30 -29.91
CA PHE A 209 9.62 -6.67 -29.46
C PHE A 209 10.30 -7.47 -28.34
N ALA A 210 9.61 -7.73 -27.22
CA ALA A 210 10.16 -8.42 -26.06
C ALA A 210 10.69 -9.81 -26.42
N LYS A 211 10.02 -10.54 -27.32
CA LYS A 211 10.47 -11.85 -27.81
C LYS A 211 11.79 -11.78 -28.58
N ALA A 212 12.04 -10.73 -29.35
CA ALA A 212 13.26 -10.58 -30.14
C ALA A 212 14.47 -10.15 -29.31
N TYR A 213 14.23 -9.55 -28.14
CA TYR A 213 15.26 -9.14 -27.18
C TYR A 213 15.38 -10.10 -26.00
N LYS A 214 14.94 -11.37 -26.16
CA LYS A 214 15.06 -12.45 -25.15
C LYS A 214 16.34 -12.29 -24.33
N GLU A 215 16.16 -12.17 -23.02
CA GLU A 215 17.13 -11.78 -22.00
C GLU A 215 18.45 -12.54 -22.18
N LYS A 216 19.49 -11.83 -22.63
CA LYS A 216 20.84 -12.39 -22.85
C LYS A 216 21.89 -11.94 -21.84
N SER A 217 21.56 -10.98 -20.96
CA SER A 217 22.55 -10.42 -20.03
C SER A 217 22.16 -10.70 -18.58
N PRO A 218 23.03 -11.35 -17.79
CA PRO A 218 22.81 -11.54 -16.35
C PRO A 218 22.85 -10.22 -15.55
N TYR A 219 23.26 -9.10 -16.16
CA TYR A 219 23.47 -7.80 -15.49
C TYR A 219 22.29 -6.82 -15.59
N PHE A 220 21.11 -7.27 -16.03
CA PHE A 220 19.98 -6.35 -16.21
C PHE A 220 19.47 -5.78 -14.89
N ALA A 221 19.42 -6.58 -13.83
CA ALA A 221 18.90 -6.17 -12.53
C ALA A 221 19.71 -5.01 -11.93
N CYS A 222 21.04 -5.09 -11.94
CA CYS A 222 21.88 -4.01 -11.43
C CYS A 222 21.73 -2.71 -12.21
N LYS A 223 21.62 -2.78 -13.55
CA LYS A 223 21.50 -1.62 -14.44
C LYS A 223 20.17 -0.89 -14.23
N GLU A 224 19.08 -1.65 -14.07
CA GLU A 224 17.77 -1.09 -13.71
C GLU A 224 17.82 -0.35 -12.37
N LYS A 225 18.47 -0.95 -11.36
CA LYS A 225 18.60 -0.35 -10.04
C LYS A 225 19.54 0.85 -10.01
N LEU A 226 20.60 0.83 -10.81
CA LEU A 226 21.49 1.98 -11.00
C LEU A 226 20.71 3.15 -11.60
N LEU A 227 19.92 2.91 -12.65
CA LEU A 227 19.05 3.92 -13.25
C LEU A 227 18.03 4.48 -12.25
N TYR A 228 17.39 3.62 -11.46
CA TYR A 228 16.48 4.02 -10.39
C TYR A 228 17.17 4.90 -9.34
N SER A 229 18.38 4.53 -8.91
CA SER A 229 19.17 5.30 -7.94
C SER A 229 19.55 6.68 -8.46
N LEU A 230 19.93 6.79 -9.74
CA LEU A 230 20.25 8.07 -10.37
C LEU A 230 19.04 9.00 -10.41
N TYR A 231 17.86 8.47 -10.73
CA TYR A 231 16.62 9.23 -10.75
C TYR A 231 16.24 9.79 -9.36
N ASN A 232 16.39 8.98 -8.31
CA ASN A 232 16.02 9.40 -6.95
C ASN A 232 17.01 10.37 -6.28
N LYS A 233 18.28 10.40 -6.71
CA LYS A 233 19.28 11.36 -6.19
C LYS A 233 18.90 12.81 -6.47
N ASP A 234 18.19 13.07 -7.57
CA ASP A 234 17.67 14.40 -7.88
C ASP A 234 16.38 14.73 -7.10
N ILE A 235 15.59 13.72 -6.72
CA ILE A 235 14.38 13.89 -5.88
C ILE A 235 14.74 14.17 -4.41
N THR A 236 15.87 13.64 -3.93
CA THR A 236 16.33 13.80 -2.54
C THR A 236 16.99 15.14 -2.23
N LEU A 237 17.14 16.05 -3.21
CA LEU A 237 17.55 17.43 -2.98
C LEU A 237 16.46 18.31 -2.31
N THR A 238 15.30 17.75 -1.98
CA THR A 238 14.21 18.45 -1.25
C THR A 238 13.80 17.84 0.09
N GLY A 239 14.57 16.91 0.66
CA GLY A 239 14.30 16.35 2.00
C GLY A 239 15.59 16.00 2.73
N GLN A 240 15.77 16.54 3.93
CA GLN A 240 16.98 16.43 4.76
C GLN A 240 17.55 15.00 4.79
N SER A 241 18.71 14.84 4.17
CA SER A 241 19.55 13.66 4.32
C SER A 241 20.19 13.68 5.70
N LEU A 242 19.90 12.68 6.54
CA LEU A 242 20.74 12.34 7.69
C LEU A 242 22.06 11.74 7.18
N GLN A 243 22.94 12.61 6.68
CA GLN A 243 24.34 12.30 6.46
C GLN A 243 25.09 12.47 7.77
N ASP A 244 25.48 11.34 8.37
CA ASP A 244 26.67 11.30 9.21
C ASP A 244 27.30 9.91 9.09
N ASN A 245 28.01 9.69 7.97
CA ASN A 245 28.83 8.51 7.76
C ASN A 245 30.23 8.79 8.29
N SER A 246 30.55 8.31 9.49
CA SER A 246 31.94 8.10 9.90
C SER A 246 32.45 6.82 9.22
N PRO A 247 33.52 6.87 8.41
CA PRO A 247 34.09 5.68 7.79
C PRO A 247 34.98 4.95 8.82
N GLY A 248 34.56 3.76 9.27
CA GLY A 248 35.47 2.88 10.04
C GLY A 248 34.84 1.87 11.00
N GLU A 249 33.57 2.00 11.38
CA GLU A 249 32.94 1.11 12.37
C GLU A 249 32.23 -0.09 11.72
N THR A 250 32.42 -1.28 12.29
CA THR A 250 31.89 -2.56 11.75
C THR A 250 30.41 -2.81 12.09
N LEU A 251 29.84 -2.07 13.04
CA LEU A 251 28.43 -2.10 13.43
C LEU A 251 27.72 -0.81 13.01
N ASP A 252 26.38 -0.77 13.05
CA ASP A 252 25.63 0.49 12.98
C ASP A 252 26.24 1.53 13.96
N PRO A 253 26.69 2.70 13.48
CA PRO A 253 27.44 3.65 14.32
C PRO A 253 26.62 4.24 15.48
N VAL A 254 25.30 4.40 15.30
CA VAL A 254 24.42 4.91 16.36
C VAL A 254 24.29 3.86 17.44
N LEU A 255 24.07 2.61 17.06
CA LEU A 255 24.03 1.47 17.97
C LEU A 255 25.36 1.27 18.68
N TYR A 256 26.48 1.32 17.97
CA TYR A 256 27.81 1.13 18.56
C TYR A 256 28.06 2.13 19.69
N LYS A 257 27.82 3.42 19.45
CA LYS A 257 27.96 4.47 20.48
C LYS A 257 27.06 4.24 21.69
N LEU A 258 25.85 3.70 21.51
CA LEU A 258 24.96 3.37 22.63
C LEU A 258 25.51 2.18 23.43
N LEU A 259 25.91 1.11 22.74
CA LEU A 259 26.42 -0.10 23.36
C LEU A 259 27.75 0.13 24.07
N GLU A 260 28.61 1.00 23.53
CA GLU A 260 29.92 1.34 24.12
C GLU A 260 29.73 2.03 25.48
N LYS A 261 28.82 3.01 25.56
CA LYS A 261 28.50 3.72 26.82
C LYS A 261 28.08 2.80 27.95
N ASP A 262 27.44 1.68 27.63
CA ASP A 262 26.95 0.70 28.60
C ASP A 262 27.77 -0.60 28.67
N ASN A 263 28.95 -0.63 28.02
CA ASN A 263 29.84 -1.80 27.97
C ASN A 263 29.16 -3.08 27.44
N LEU A 264 28.24 -2.94 26.48
CA LEU A 264 27.46 -4.05 25.89
C LEU A 264 28.05 -4.59 24.58
N VAL A 265 28.99 -3.88 23.95
CA VAL A 265 29.55 -4.21 22.62
C VAL A 265 30.01 -5.67 22.54
N ASN A 266 30.76 -6.14 23.53
CA ASN A 266 31.34 -7.49 23.54
C ASN A 266 30.44 -8.57 24.18
N LYS A 267 29.21 -8.23 24.59
CA LYS A 267 28.25 -9.20 25.14
C LYS A 267 27.74 -10.18 24.09
N ILE A 268 27.66 -9.73 22.84
CA ILE A 268 27.33 -10.55 21.68
C ILE A 268 28.59 -10.76 20.85
N LYS A 269 28.74 -11.96 20.30
CA LYS A 269 29.91 -12.36 19.48
C LYS A 269 29.98 -11.67 18.10
N LEU A 270 29.02 -10.81 17.76
CA LEU A 270 28.94 -10.15 16.44
C LEU A 270 30.11 -9.19 16.24
N HIS A 271 30.32 -8.25 17.17
CA HIS A 271 31.43 -7.30 17.07
C HIS A 271 32.79 -8.00 17.05
N SER A 272 33.02 -8.95 17.96
CA SER A 272 34.27 -9.70 18.01
C SER A 272 34.51 -10.53 16.75
N PHE A 273 33.43 -11.08 16.14
CA PHE A 273 33.51 -11.72 14.84
C PHE A 273 33.92 -10.73 13.75
N TYR A 274 33.32 -9.54 13.67
CA TYR A 274 33.71 -8.53 12.69
C TYR A 274 35.16 -8.07 12.84
N GLU A 275 35.64 -7.89 14.07
CA GLU A 275 37.05 -7.55 14.33
C GLU A 275 38.00 -8.69 13.94
N SER A 276 37.59 -9.95 14.12
CA SER A 276 38.41 -11.10 13.73
C SER A 276 38.64 -11.18 12.21
N LEU A 277 37.65 -10.77 11.40
CA LEU A 277 37.78 -10.72 9.94
C LEU A 277 38.76 -9.64 9.46
N LYS A 278 39.00 -8.57 10.24
CA LYS A 278 40.00 -7.54 9.92
C LYS A 278 41.44 -8.05 10.03
N ARG A 279 41.72 -8.92 11.00
CA ARG A 279 43.07 -9.38 11.35
C ARG A 279 43.72 -10.31 10.31
N HIS A 280 42.97 -10.77 9.31
CA HIS A 280 43.42 -11.79 8.36
C HIS A 280 44.09 -11.25 7.08
N GLY A 281 44.40 -9.95 7.01
CA GLY A 281 45.00 -9.33 5.81
C GLY A 281 46.52 -9.15 5.89
N GLU A 282 47.24 -9.69 4.92
CA GLU A 282 48.26 -8.99 4.08
C GLU A 282 49.10 -10.01 3.29
N THR A 283 48.65 -10.33 2.08
CA THR A 283 49.50 -10.57 0.90
C THR A 283 48.63 -10.50 -0.36
N SER A 284 48.56 -9.31 -0.97
CA SER A 284 47.95 -9.13 -2.30
C SER A 284 48.91 -9.68 -3.36
N THR A 285 48.49 -10.69 -4.12
CA THR A 285 49.19 -11.07 -5.37
C THR A 285 48.35 -10.60 -6.54
N SER A 286 48.94 -9.90 -7.51
CA SER A 286 48.23 -9.21 -8.60
C SER A 286 47.33 -10.10 -9.49
N ASP A 287 47.42 -11.42 -9.35
CA ASP A 287 46.63 -12.41 -10.11
C ASP A 287 45.20 -12.60 -9.57
N GLY A 288 44.86 -12.13 -8.36
CA GLY A 288 43.52 -12.29 -7.76
C GLY A 288 42.40 -11.49 -8.44
N CYS A 289 42.73 -10.37 -9.09
CA CYS A 289 41.77 -9.53 -9.81
C CYS A 289 41.39 -10.02 -11.22
N ALA A 290 42.07 -11.05 -11.76
CA ALA A 290 41.84 -11.51 -13.13
C ALA A 290 40.35 -11.79 -13.47
N PRO A 291 39.53 -12.39 -12.58
CA PRO A 291 38.11 -12.64 -12.85
C PRO A 291 37.28 -11.37 -13.07
N PHE A 292 37.72 -10.22 -12.56
CA PHE A 292 37.03 -8.94 -12.71
C PHE A 292 37.42 -8.20 -14.00
N ASN A 293 38.44 -8.66 -14.75
CA ASN A 293 38.87 -8.00 -15.98
C ASN A 293 37.85 -8.11 -17.13
N GLU A 294 36.96 -9.09 -17.06
CA GLU A 294 35.88 -9.30 -18.02
C GLU A 294 34.68 -8.36 -17.76
N TYR A 295 34.68 -7.62 -16.64
CA TYR A 295 33.56 -6.80 -16.20
C TYR A 295 33.96 -5.34 -16.04
N TYR A 296 33.02 -4.44 -16.36
CA TYR A 296 33.16 -3.04 -15.99
C TYR A 296 32.77 -2.86 -14.53
N ILE A 297 33.70 -2.33 -13.72
CA ILE A 297 33.53 -2.11 -12.29
C ILE A 297 34.03 -0.70 -11.99
N LYS A 298 33.20 0.11 -11.34
CA LYS A 298 33.55 1.50 -11.06
C LYS A 298 34.66 1.59 -10.02
N GLU A 299 34.48 0.90 -8.89
CA GLU A 299 35.44 0.83 -7.78
C GLU A 299 36.37 -0.39 -7.89
N LYS A 300 36.88 -0.68 -9.09
CA LYS A 300 37.56 -1.95 -9.43
C LYS A 300 38.67 -2.33 -8.45
N THR A 301 39.55 -1.39 -8.11
CA THR A 301 40.68 -1.65 -7.19
C THR A 301 40.17 -2.01 -5.80
N SER A 302 39.24 -1.23 -5.25
CA SER A 302 38.69 -1.43 -3.90
C SER A 302 37.89 -2.73 -3.79
N ILE A 303 37.09 -3.04 -4.81
CA ILE A 303 36.29 -4.28 -4.88
C ILE A 303 37.19 -5.50 -5.03
N CYS A 304 38.23 -5.40 -5.85
CA CYS A 304 39.18 -6.49 -5.97
C CYS A 304 39.94 -6.71 -4.65
N ASN A 305 40.40 -5.65 -3.99
CA ASN A 305 41.06 -5.76 -2.69
C ASN A 305 40.14 -6.44 -1.65
N LEU A 306 38.86 -6.08 -1.63
CA LEU A 306 37.86 -6.74 -0.77
C LEU A 306 37.71 -8.23 -1.14
N PHE A 307 37.65 -8.56 -2.43
CA PHE A 307 37.50 -9.93 -2.90
C PHE A 307 38.71 -10.80 -2.54
N GLU A 308 39.92 -10.29 -2.72
CA GLU A 308 41.16 -10.97 -2.31
C GLU A 308 41.20 -11.18 -0.79
N HIS A 309 40.82 -10.16 -0.02
CA HIS A 309 40.74 -10.25 1.44
C HIS A 309 39.78 -11.37 1.87
N VAL A 310 38.59 -11.40 1.27
CA VAL A 310 37.58 -12.44 1.51
C VAL A 310 38.08 -13.82 1.11
N ASN A 311 38.72 -13.95 -0.04
CA ASN A 311 39.29 -15.25 -0.46
C ASN A 311 40.39 -15.71 0.50
N SER A 312 41.18 -14.80 1.06
CA SER A 312 42.20 -15.13 2.04
C SER A 312 41.58 -15.64 3.35
N ILE A 313 40.48 -15.03 3.79
CA ILE A 313 39.66 -15.48 4.92
C ILE A 313 39.13 -16.89 4.64
N LEU A 314 38.52 -17.12 3.47
CA LEU A 314 37.94 -18.41 3.11
C LEU A 314 38.98 -19.53 3.01
N LYS A 315 40.19 -19.25 2.50
CA LYS A 315 41.28 -20.23 2.41
C LYS A 315 41.80 -20.67 3.78
N LYS A 316 41.83 -19.75 4.74
CA LYS A 316 42.26 -20.01 6.13
C LYS A 316 41.11 -20.53 7.01
N TRP A 317 39.93 -20.71 6.43
CA TRP A 317 38.71 -21.09 7.14
C TRP A 317 38.71 -22.58 7.48
N ASP A 318 39.36 -22.96 8.58
CA ASP A 318 39.31 -24.32 9.13
C ASP A 318 38.24 -24.45 10.23
N ASN A 319 37.75 -25.68 10.46
CA ASN A 319 36.77 -26.04 11.49
C ASN A 319 37.14 -25.58 12.91
N SER A 320 38.44 -25.34 13.18
CA SER A 320 38.91 -24.74 14.44
C SER A 320 38.37 -23.32 14.67
N TYR A 321 38.27 -22.48 13.63
CA TYR A 321 37.75 -21.12 13.72
C TYR A 321 36.25 -21.08 14.09
N VAL A 322 35.48 -22.03 13.54
CA VAL A 322 34.05 -22.22 13.82
C VAL A 322 33.83 -22.70 15.27
N ASN A 323 34.67 -23.62 15.74
CA ASN A 323 34.57 -24.20 17.08
C ASN A 323 34.96 -23.23 18.21
N HIS A 324 35.87 -22.27 17.96
CA HIS A 324 36.24 -21.25 18.96
C HIS A 324 35.14 -20.22 19.27
N LEU A 325 34.18 -20.03 18.36
CA LEU A 325 33.12 -19.04 18.50
C LEU A 325 31.80 -19.61 19.05
N GLU A 326 31.65 -20.93 19.17
CA GLU A 326 30.39 -21.62 19.58
C GLU A 326 29.13 -21.10 18.83
N LEU A 327 29.28 -20.68 17.57
CA LEU A 327 28.18 -20.22 16.72
C LEU A 327 27.76 -21.34 15.76
N SER A 328 26.47 -21.42 15.45
CA SER A 328 26.02 -22.34 14.39
C SER A 328 26.55 -21.90 13.03
N SER A 329 26.75 -22.85 12.12
CA SER A 329 27.24 -22.58 10.76
C SER A 329 26.42 -21.49 10.07
N ASN A 330 25.08 -21.56 10.13
CA ASN A 330 24.18 -20.56 9.55
C ASN A 330 24.39 -19.15 10.13
N LYS A 331 24.65 -19.04 11.43
CA LYS A 331 24.84 -17.74 12.10
C LYS A 331 26.12 -17.05 11.65
N ILE A 332 27.17 -17.83 11.45
CA ILE A 332 28.44 -17.38 10.91
C ILE A 332 28.26 -16.89 9.47
N CYS A 333 27.50 -17.62 8.64
CA CYS A 333 27.16 -17.16 7.29
C CYS A 333 26.46 -15.80 7.31
N ASP A 334 25.48 -15.64 8.20
CA ASP A 334 24.75 -14.40 8.35
C ASP A 334 25.70 -13.26 8.70
N TYR A 335 26.54 -13.45 9.73
CA TYR A 335 27.49 -12.42 10.14
C TYR A 335 28.44 -12.03 9.00
N LEU A 336 28.99 -12.99 8.28
CA LEU A 336 29.86 -12.72 7.13
C LEU A 336 29.14 -11.90 6.06
N ASN A 337 27.90 -12.24 5.71
CA ASN A 337 27.12 -11.51 4.71
C ASN A 337 26.85 -10.06 5.12
N TYR A 338 26.40 -9.81 6.36
CA TYR A 338 26.16 -8.43 6.84
C TYR A 338 27.46 -7.63 7.05
N TRP A 339 28.59 -8.30 7.30
CA TRP A 339 29.90 -7.68 7.28
C TRP A 339 30.31 -7.24 5.86
N LEU A 340 30.11 -8.11 4.86
CA LEU A 340 30.33 -7.79 3.44
C LEU A 340 29.46 -6.61 3.00
N TYR A 341 28.19 -6.58 3.42
CA TYR A 341 27.31 -5.45 3.16
C TYR A 341 27.91 -4.15 3.69
N GLY A 342 28.40 -4.13 4.93
CA GLY A 342 29.11 -2.99 5.50
C GLY A 342 30.34 -2.58 4.68
N LYS A 343 31.17 -3.54 4.24
CA LYS A 343 32.37 -3.24 3.45
C LYS A 343 32.07 -2.69 2.06
N LEU A 344 31.05 -3.22 1.39
CA LEU A 344 30.60 -2.71 0.09
C LEU A 344 30.02 -1.29 0.22
N LEU A 345 29.34 -0.98 1.34
CA LEU A 345 28.90 0.38 1.67
C LEU A 345 30.06 1.35 1.87
N ASP A 346 31.09 0.94 2.64
CA ASP A 346 32.29 1.73 2.93
C ASP A 346 33.04 2.13 1.65
N ILE A 347 33.14 1.20 0.70
CA ILE A 347 33.81 1.40 -0.60
C ILE A 347 32.98 2.26 -1.55
N GLY A 348 31.69 2.48 -1.27
CA GLY A 348 30.81 3.22 -2.17
C GLY A 348 30.45 2.44 -3.44
N ALA A 349 30.43 1.11 -3.36
CA ALA A 349 30.13 0.23 -4.49
C ALA A 349 28.74 0.55 -5.11
N THR A 350 28.67 0.58 -6.43
CA THR A 350 27.41 0.72 -7.18
C THR A 350 26.59 -0.58 -7.13
N PRO A 351 25.28 -0.57 -7.48
CA PRO A 351 24.50 -1.80 -7.56
C PRO A 351 25.13 -2.87 -8.46
N CYS A 352 25.77 -2.46 -9.57
CA CYS A 352 26.45 -3.39 -10.47
C CYS A 352 27.75 -3.93 -9.91
N ASP A 353 28.52 -3.09 -9.22
CA ASP A 353 29.71 -3.54 -8.49
C ASP A 353 29.36 -4.61 -7.46
N ILE A 354 28.28 -4.40 -6.70
CA ILE A 354 27.76 -5.34 -5.69
C ILE A 354 27.33 -6.65 -6.34
N GLU A 355 26.58 -6.59 -7.44
CA GLU A 355 26.12 -7.77 -8.17
C GLU A 355 27.28 -8.61 -8.71
N ILE A 356 28.25 -7.97 -9.36
CA ILE A 356 29.44 -8.62 -9.90
C ILE A 356 30.27 -9.24 -8.77
N PHE A 357 30.44 -8.54 -7.65
CA PHE A 357 31.15 -9.06 -6.49
C PHE A 357 30.51 -10.34 -5.95
N PHE A 358 29.19 -10.33 -5.70
CA PHE A 358 28.49 -11.52 -5.19
C PHE A 358 28.46 -12.65 -6.20
N PHE A 359 28.31 -12.36 -7.49
CA PHE A 359 28.40 -13.37 -8.55
C PHE A 359 29.75 -14.09 -8.54
N LEU A 360 30.85 -13.34 -8.50
CA LEU A 360 32.20 -13.90 -8.47
C LEU A 360 32.52 -14.60 -7.14
N PHE A 361 32.00 -14.07 -6.03
CA PHE A 361 32.12 -14.69 -4.71
C PHE A 361 31.44 -16.06 -4.68
N ILE A 362 30.21 -16.16 -5.19
CA ILE A 362 29.47 -17.42 -5.27
C ILE A 362 30.19 -18.41 -6.19
N LYS A 363 30.63 -17.95 -7.37
CA LYS A 363 31.40 -18.78 -8.30
C LYS A 363 32.65 -19.36 -7.62
N TYR A 364 33.42 -18.52 -6.95
CA TYR A 364 34.61 -18.94 -6.22
C TYR A 364 34.29 -19.98 -5.13
N VAL A 365 33.22 -19.77 -4.36
CA VAL A 365 32.79 -20.72 -3.31
C VAL A 365 32.37 -22.07 -3.91
N ILE A 366 31.65 -22.08 -5.03
CA ILE A 366 31.22 -23.30 -5.73
C ILE A 366 32.41 -24.09 -6.29
N ASP A 367 33.37 -23.40 -6.89
CA ASP A 367 34.54 -24.02 -7.53
C ASP A 367 35.49 -24.68 -6.51
N ASN A 368 35.45 -24.26 -5.24
CA ASN A 368 36.29 -24.79 -4.16
C ASN A 368 35.52 -25.81 -3.29
N SER A 369 35.39 -27.06 -3.76
CA SER A 369 34.56 -28.12 -3.14
C SER A 369 34.89 -28.53 -1.69
N GLU A 370 36.04 -28.11 -1.15
CA GLU A 370 36.45 -28.35 0.25
C GLU A 370 35.77 -27.39 1.24
N ILE A 371 35.28 -26.26 0.74
CA ILE A 371 34.42 -25.30 1.43
C ILE A 371 32.99 -25.89 1.46
N LYS A 372 32.79 -26.97 2.22
CA LYS A 372 31.46 -27.56 2.43
C LYS A 372 30.66 -26.71 3.43
N ASN A 373 30.06 -25.60 3.01
CA ASN A 373 28.99 -24.95 3.78
C ASN A 373 28.13 -23.96 2.97
N HIS A 374 26.89 -23.80 3.42
CA HIS A 374 25.84 -22.89 2.95
C HIS A 374 26.20 -21.39 3.13
N TRP A 375 27.32 -20.93 2.59
CA TRP A 375 27.79 -19.54 2.70
C TRP A 375 27.11 -18.58 1.71
N TYR A 376 26.36 -19.12 0.75
CA TYR A 376 25.59 -18.35 -0.22
C TYR A 376 24.11 -18.31 0.15
N ARG A 377 23.48 -17.15 -0.04
CA ARG A 377 22.02 -16.99 -0.05
C ARG A 377 21.59 -16.76 -1.50
N GLU A 378 20.65 -17.58 -1.99
CA GLU A 378 20.20 -17.64 -3.40
C GLU A 378 19.70 -16.30 -3.99
N ASN A 379 19.40 -15.27 -3.16
CA ASN A 379 18.73 -14.03 -3.58
C ASN A 379 19.57 -12.74 -3.45
N SER A 380 20.90 -12.81 -3.52
CA SER A 380 21.79 -11.69 -3.14
C SER A 380 22.37 -10.93 -4.34
N TYR A 381 21.52 -10.35 -5.20
CA TYR A 381 21.99 -9.69 -6.43
C TYR A 381 21.50 -8.24 -6.57
N GLY A 382 22.43 -7.35 -6.89
CA GLY A 382 22.17 -5.97 -7.28
C GLY A 382 21.66 -5.05 -6.17
N PHE A 383 22.04 -5.21 -4.91
CA PHE A 383 21.52 -4.32 -3.85
C PHE A 383 21.91 -2.85 -4.07
N SER A 384 21.00 -1.92 -3.75
CA SER A 384 21.33 -0.50 -3.65
C SER A 384 22.12 -0.21 -2.37
N LYS A 385 22.80 0.94 -2.32
CA LYS A 385 23.48 1.40 -1.10
C LYS A 385 22.50 1.53 0.07
N GLU A 386 21.30 2.05 -0.19
CA GLU A 386 20.25 2.18 0.82
C GLU A 386 19.78 0.81 1.31
N GLU A 387 19.55 -0.14 0.39
CA GLU A 387 19.11 -1.50 0.72
C GLU A 387 20.12 -2.21 1.63
N LEU A 388 21.41 -2.17 1.31
CA LEU A 388 22.46 -2.75 2.15
C LEU A 388 22.54 -2.09 3.52
N GLY A 389 22.43 -0.75 3.57
CA GLY A 389 22.44 0.00 4.82
C GLY A 389 21.28 -0.38 5.73
N ASN A 390 20.07 -0.42 5.18
CA ASN A 390 18.86 -0.79 5.90
C ASN A 390 18.90 -2.23 6.41
N LYS A 391 19.35 -3.17 5.56
CA LYS A 391 19.55 -4.57 5.94
C LYS A 391 20.50 -4.72 7.11
N LYS A 392 21.68 -4.11 7.02
CA LYS A 392 22.69 -4.15 8.06
C LYS A 392 22.20 -3.54 9.37
N LYS A 393 21.62 -2.35 9.31
CA LYS A 393 21.10 -1.63 10.49
C LYS A 393 20.04 -2.43 11.23
N LEU A 394 19.08 -3.01 10.51
CA LEU A 394 18.04 -3.84 11.11
C LEU A 394 18.62 -5.13 11.71
N PHE A 395 19.57 -5.78 11.01
CA PHE A 395 20.23 -6.98 11.50
C PHE A 395 21.04 -6.75 12.78
N ASP A 396 21.89 -5.72 12.79
CA ASP A 396 22.73 -5.38 13.95
C ASP A 396 21.85 -5.09 15.19
N PHE A 397 20.74 -4.37 15.02
CA PHE A 397 19.76 -4.18 16.09
C PHE A 397 19.14 -5.51 16.57
N LEU A 398 18.69 -6.35 15.65
CA LEU A 398 18.03 -7.61 16.00
C LEU A 398 18.97 -8.55 16.78
N GLU A 399 20.28 -8.53 16.50
CA GLU A 399 21.27 -9.27 17.26
C GLU A 399 21.44 -8.75 18.69
N TYR A 400 21.54 -7.43 18.87
CA TYR A 400 21.76 -6.81 20.18
C TYR A 400 20.49 -6.59 21.01
N TYR A 401 19.30 -6.75 20.43
CA TYR A 401 18.03 -6.42 21.09
C TYR A 401 17.88 -7.05 22.48
N LYS A 402 18.37 -8.28 22.70
CA LYS A 402 18.27 -8.94 24.02
C LYS A 402 19.04 -8.18 25.11
N GLU A 403 20.23 -7.68 24.78
CA GLU A 403 21.06 -6.90 25.70
C GLU A 403 20.47 -5.50 25.92
N ILE A 404 19.99 -4.85 24.85
CA ILE A 404 19.27 -3.56 24.92
C ILE A 404 18.04 -3.68 25.83
N ARG A 405 17.24 -4.74 25.64
CA ARG A 405 16.07 -5.05 26.47
C ARG A 405 16.45 -5.25 27.93
N GLY A 406 17.56 -5.94 28.20
CA GLY A 406 18.11 -6.10 29.56
C GLY A 406 18.42 -4.74 30.19
N LYS A 407 19.08 -3.86 29.43
CA LYS A 407 19.45 -2.51 29.88
C LYS A 407 18.24 -1.61 30.14
N LEU A 408 17.21 -1.68 29.30
CA LEU A 408 15.93 -0.98 29.52
C LEU A 408 15.18 -1.44 30.77
N ASN A 409 15.48 -2.64 31.27
CA ASN A 409 14.85 -3.16 32.47
C ASN A 409 15.47 -2.64 33.77
N GLU A 410 16.67 -2.04 33.72
CA GLU A 410 17.35 -1.51 34.90
C GLU A 410 16.65 -0.25 35.46
N ASN A 411 16.59 -0.12 36.79
CA ASN A 411 15.82 0.95 37.47
C ASN A 411 16.42 2.35 37.36
N MET A 412 17.68 2.48 36.91
CA MET A 412 18.43 3.75 36.78
C MET A 412 19.21 3.78 35.46
N ASN A 413 18.51 3.63 34.34
CA ASN A 413 19.13 3.70 33.02
C ASN A 413 19.19 5.16 32.52
N ASN A 414 20.32 5.83 32.77
CA ASN A 414 20.57 7.21 32.31
C ASN A 414 20.51 7.35 30.77
N ASN A 415 20.65 6.25 30.03
CA ASN A 415 20.61 6.22 28.55
C ASN A 415 19.25 5.74 28.00
N GLN A 416 18.23 5.55 28.85
CA GLN A 416 16.93 5.01 28.44
C GLN A 416 16.32 5.79 27.28
N LYS A 417 16.34 7.13 27.34
CA LYS A 417 15.85 7.99 26.24
C LYS A 417 16.55 7.68 24.92
N SER A 418 17.89 7.67 24.92
CA SER A 418 18.69 7.40 23.72
C SER A 418 18.43 6.01 23.11
N TYR A 419 18.18 4.99 23.95
CA TYR A 419 17.75 3.67 23.46
C TYR A 419 16.34 3.71 22.89
N CYS A 420 15.40 4.40 23.54
CA CYS A 420 14.04 4.54 23.03
C CYS A 420 14.04 5.26 21.66
N ASP A 421 14.78 6.36 21.52
CA ASP A 421 14.91 7.11 20.26
C ASP A 421 15.49 6.21 19.14
N TYR A 422 16.50 5.40 19.45
CA TYR A 422 17.06 4.45 18.48
C TYR A 422 16.08 3.32 18.12
N ILE A 423 15.37 2.76 19.09
CA ILE A 423 14.36 1.73 18.87
C ILE A 423 13.25 2.27 17.97
N GLU A 424 12.75 3.48 18.24
CA GLU A 424 11.75 4.13 17.40
C GLU A 424 12.24 4.25 15.95
N ALA A 425 13.46 4.76 15.74
CA ALA A 425 14.05 4.86 14.41
C ALA A 425 14.15 3.51 13.69
N ILE A 426 14.44 2.42 14.41
CA ILE A 426 14.47 1.07 13.84
C ILE A 426 13.07 0.55 13.48
N PHE A 427 12.06 0.85 14.28
CA PHE A 427 10.68 0.46 13.99
C PHE A 427 10.10 1.27 12.82
N GLN A 428 10.47 2.54 12.69
CA GLN A 428 10.19 3.35 11.50
C GLN A 428 10.90 2.78 10.26
N LEU A 429 12.17 2.42 10.39
CA LEU A 429 12.92 1.74 9.32
C LEU A 429 12.23 0.44 8.90
N TYR A 430 11.76 -0.38 9.85
CA TYR A 430 10.99 -1.58 9.56
C TYR A 430 9.75 -1.28 8.72
N LYS A 431 8.99 -0.22 9.05
CA LYS A 431 7.81 0.21 8.26
C LYS A 431 8.20 0.58 6.84
N ASN A 432 9.21 1.42 6.67
CA ASN A 432 9.73 1.79 5.35
C ASN A 432 10.17 0.53 4.55
N MET A 433 10.87 -0.40 5.19
CA MET A 433 11.26 -1.66 4.56
C MET A 433 10.08 -2.54 4.17
N VAL A 434 8.96 -2.52 4.91
CA VAL A 434 7.72 -3.24 4.53
C VAL A 434 7.09 -2.59 3.30
N GLU A 435 7.03 -1.26 3.25
CA GLU A 435 6.44 -0.53 2.12
C GLU A 435 7.26 -0.68 0.83
N ASN A 436 8.58 -0.67 0.94
CA ASN A 436 9.51 -0.72 -0.19
C ASN A 436 9.99 -2.15 -0.51
N ASN A 437 9.20 -3.19 -0.18
CA ASN A 437 9.57 -4.59 -0.38
C ASN A 437 9.03 -5.23 -1.67
N ASP A 438 8.69 -4.45 -2.70
CA ASP A 438 8.07 -4.95 -3.94
C ASP A 438 8.88 -6.04 -4.67
N LEU A 439 10.20 -6.05 -4.49
CA LEU A 439 11.12 -7.04 -5.06
C LEU A 439 11.58 -8.10 -4.04
N HIS A 440 10.87 -8.24 -2.92
CA HIS A 440 11.20 -9.17 -1.83
C HIS A 440 12.62 -9.01 -1.27
N VAL A 441 13.21 -7.83 -1.43
CA VAL A 441 14.60 -7.52 -1.04
C VAL A 441 14.80 -7.77 0.45
N TYR A 442 13.89 -7.35 1.31
CA TYR A 442 14.00 -7.39 2.77
C TYR A 442 13.35 -8.63 3.42
N THR A 443 13.00 -9.64 2.63
CA THR A 443 12.16 -10.76 3.09
C THR A 443 12.70 -11.45 4.34
N GLU A 444 14.01 -11.67 4.44
CA GLU A 444 14.57 -12.32 5.62
C GLU A 444 14.55 -11.40 6.84
N GLU A 445 15.00 -10.16 6.69
CA GLU A 445 15.11 -9.22 7.81
C GLU A 445 13.73 -8.96 8.41
N LEU A 446 12.71 -8.80 7.56
CA LEU A 446 11.31 -8.66 7.97
C LEU A 446 10.79 -9.92 8.67
N ARG A 447 11.16 -11.12 8.20
CA ARG A 447 10.79 -12.40 8.82
C ARG A 447 11.39 -12.54 10.22
N ILE A 448 12.67 -12.23 10.38
CA ILE A 448 13.36 -12.28 11.69
C ILE A 448 12.75 -11.25 12.64
N PHE A 449 12.48 -10.04 12.17
CA PHE A 449 11.83 -8.99 12.97
C PHE A 449 10.45 -9.44 13.46
N ARG A 450 9.58 -9.91 12.55
CA ARG A 450 8.24 -10.41 12.91
C ARG A 450 8.32 -11.53 13.93
N LYS A 451 9.21 -12.51 13.74
CA LYS A 451 9.40 -13.61 14.69
C LYS A 451 9.76 -13.14 16.09
N LYS A 452 10.49 -12.02 16.22
CA LYS A 452 10.94 -11.50 17.52
C LYS A 452 9.88 -10.67 18.24
N PHE A 453 9.08 -9.89 17.51
CA PHE A 453 8.17 -8.89 18.10
C PHE A 453 6.68 -9.22 17.98
N MET A 454 6.27 -9.99 16.97
CA MET A 454 4.86 -10.27 16.72
C MET A 454 4.34 -11.36 17.68
N GLY A 455 3.42 -11.00 18.56
CA GLY A 455 2.78 -11.94 19.49
C GLY A 455 3.65 -12.43 20.65
N THR A 456 4.79 -11.79 20.92
CA THR A 456 5.76 -12.21 21.94
C THR A 456 5.67 -11.44 23.27
N GLY A 457 4.79 -10.43 23.36
CA GLY A 457 4.70 -9.50 24.50
C GLY A 457 5.85 -8.48 24.57
N GLU A 458 6.79 -8.53 23.63
CA GLU A 458 7.91 -7.60 23.56
C GLU A 458 7.47 -6.16 23.22
N LEU A 459 6.43 -6.00 22.39
CA LEU A 459 5.83 -4.68 22.14
C LEU A 459 5.26 -4.06 23.42
N ASP A 460 4.60 -4.85 24.27
CA ASP A 460 4.06 -4.36 25.55
C ASP A 460 5.17 -4.00 26.54
N PHE A 461 6.29 -4.72 26.52
CA PHE A 461 7.48 -4.36 27.28
C PHE A 461 8.03 -3.01 26.81
N LEU A 462 8.23 -2.85 25.50
CA LEU A 462 8.75 -1.62 24.93
C LEU A 462 7.80 -0.43 25.16
N ASN A 463 6.49 -0.60 24.99
CA ASN A 463 5.51 0.46 25.26
C ASN A 463 5.51 0.93 26.73
N ARG A 464 5.84 0.05 27.68
CA ARG A 464 5.95 0.43 29.11
C ARG A 464 7.25 1.15 29.44
N LYS A 465 8.36 0.74 28.82
CA LYS A 465 9.69 1.32 29.08
C LYS A 465 9.98 2.56 28.22
N CYS A 466 9.46 2.58 27.01
CA CYS A 466 9.58 3.63 26.03
C CYS A 466 8.16 4.02 25.60
N PRO A 467 7.46 4.84 26.41
CA PRO A 467 6.13 5.31 26.05
C PRO A 467 6.20 6.14 24.77
N ASN A 468 5.07 6.20 24.06
CA ASN A 468 4.83 7.09 22.91
C ASN A 468 5.45 6.71 21.55
N MET A 469 5.96 5.50 21.35
CA MET A 469 6.51 5.08 20.03
C MET A 469 5.47 4.50 19.05
N CYS A 470 4.17 4.56 19.36
CA CYS A 470 3.06 3.99 18.55
C CYS A 470 3.25 2.54 18.09
N LEU A 471 3.92 1.69 18.88
CA LEU A 471 4.29 0.33 18.45
C LEU A 471 3.08 -0.56 18.15
N ASP A 472 1.90 -0.23 18.68
CA ASP A 472 0.64 -0.95 18.45
C ASP A 472 0.30 -1.04 16.94
N SER A 473 0.75 -0.07 16.14
CA SER A 473 0.46 0.04 14.70
C SER A 473 1.55 -0.56 13.80
N VAL A 474 2.67 -1.05 14.36
CA VAL A 474 3.85 -1.46 13.57
C VAL A 474 3.53 -2.56 12.53
N PHE A 475 2.64 -3.50 12.88
CA PHE A 475 2.28 -4.61 12.00
C PHE A 475 1.01 -4.36 11.18
N ASN A 476 0.38 -3.18 11.31
CA ASN A 476 -0.75 -2.84 10.46
C ASN A 476 -0.24 -2.46 9.07
N VAL A 477 -0.57 -3.30 8.08
CA VAL A 477 -0.14 -3.14 6.68
C VAL A 477 -0.76 -1.91 6.02
N LYS A 478 -1.90 -1.40 6.53
CA LYS A 478 -2.58 -0.22 5.96
C LYS A 478 -1.87 1.10 6.29
N HIS A 479 -1.17 1.17 7.42
CA HIS A 479 -0.50 2.40 7.84
C HIS A 479 0.86 2.53 7.19
N LYS A 480 1.16 3.70 6.62
CA LYS A 480 2.47 3.95 6.02
C LYS A 480 3.54 4.19 7.07
N THR A 481 3.23 5.06 8.03
CA THR A 481 4.10 5.41 9.14
C THR A 481 3.83 4.55 10.38
N LEU A 482 4.76 4.60 11.34
CA LEU A 482 4.61 3.97 12.65
C LEU A 482 3.49 4.64 13.46
N CYS A 483 3.39 5.97 13.37
CA CYS A 483 2.38 6.79 14.05
C CYS A 483 1.43 7.45 13.02
N PRO A 484 0.35 6.78 12.59
CA PRO A 484 -0.54 7.29 11.56
C PRO A 484 -1.28 8.57 11.95
N LEU A 485 -1.45 8.85 13.25
CA LEU A 485 -2.13 10.05 13.77
C LEU A 485 -1.25 11.31 13.82
N GLU A 486 0.02 11.21 13.42
CA GLU A 486 1.03 12.27 13.55
C GLU A 486 1.46 12.89 12.22
N GLU A 487 0.90 12.46 11.09
CA GLU A 487 1.19 13.08 9.79
C GLU A 487 0.85 14.58 9.80
N ILE A 488 1.87 15.42 9.56
CA ILE A 488 1.76 16.89 9.47
C ILE A 488 1.63 17.30 8.00
N PRO A 489 0.68 18.17 7.62
CA PRO A 489 0.88 19.15 6.57
C PRO A 489 1.74 20.30 7.12
N SER A 490 2.86 20.60 6.47
CA SER A 490 3.83 21.64 6.88
C SER A 490 3.17 23.00 7.10
N ILE A 491 2.96 23.41 8.35
CA ILE A 491 2.63 24.81 8.69
C ILE A 491 3.41 25.20 9.95
N GLU A 492 4.51 25.94 9.76
CA GLU A 492 5.25 26.62 10.83
C GLU A 492 4.46 27.86 11.28
N SER A 493 3.62 27.75 12.32
CA SER A 493 3.33 28.83 13.29
C SER A 493 2.29 28.39 14.33
N GLU A 494 2.68 27.69 15.41
CA GLU A 494 1.69 27.18 16.39
C GLU A 494 1.84 27.69 17.83
N GLU A 495 2.93 28.35 18.23
CA GLU A 495 3.10 28.72 19.66
C GLU A 495 2.39 30.00 20.12
N LYS A 496 1.89 30.86 19.23
CA LYS A 496 1.29 32.16 19.62
C LYS A 496 -0.22 32.16 19.83
N ASP A 497 -0.95 31.15 19.35
CA ASP A 497 -2.41 31.17 19.29
C ASP A 497 -3.10 30.50 20.52
N LEU A 498 -2.41 29.64 21.28
CA LEU A 498 -2.93 29.00 22.50
C LEU A 498 -3.14 29.97 23.67
N ILE A 499 -2.31 31.02 23.77
CA ILE A 499 -2.35 32.02 24.87
C ILE A 499 -3.62 32.89 24.81
N PHE A 500 -4.28 33.01 23.65
CA PHE A 500 -5.48 33.84 23.49
C PHE A 500 -6.71 33.27 24.23
N CYS A 501 -6.87 31.94 24.27
CA CYS A 501 -8.04 31.30 24.87
C CYS A 501 -7.95 31.10 26.38
N GLU A 502 -6.76 30.86 26.94
CA GLU A 502 -6.56 30.77 28.41
C GLU A 502 -7.02 32.06 29.12
N ASN A 503 -6.86 33.21 28.46
CA ASN A 503 -7.30 34.50 29.00
C ASN A 503 -8.83 34.69 28.97
N ILE A 504 -9.55 34.06 28.03
CA ILE A 504 -11.03 34.17 27.91
C ILE A 504 -11.74 33.18 28.83
N GLU A 505 -11.20 31.96 29.03
CA GLU A 505 -11.75 31.00 29.99
C GLU A 505 -11.70 31.55 31.43
N SER A 506 -10.68 32.33 31.77
CA SER A 506 -10.62 33.06 33.05
C SER A 506 -11.70 34.14 33.20
N PHE A 507 -12.24 34.66 32.10
CA PHE A 507 -13.34 35.64 32.08
C PHE A 507 -14.73 34.98 32.13
N ASN A 508 -14.89 33.79 31.53
CA ASN A 508 -16.17 33.05 31.51
C ASN A 508 -16.56 32.45 32.87
N ILE A 509 -15.62 32.30 33.81
CA ILE A 509 -15.93 31.98 35.22
C ILE A 509 -16.81 33.07 35.89
N ARG A 510 -16.93 34.26 35.27
CA ARG A 510 -17.77 35.36 35.78
C ARG A 510 -19.16 35.45 35.17
N GLN A 511 -19.53 34.59 34.21
CA GLN A 511 -20.76 34.71 33.42
C GLN A 511 -21.79 33.57 33.65
N ASP A 512 -21.77 32.93 34.82
CA ASP A 512 -22.81 31.98 35.30
C ASP A 512 -24.17 32.65 35.65
N ILE A 513 -24.52 33.80 35.05
CA ILE A 513 -25.73 34.57 35.42
C ILE A 513 -26.80 34.60 34.31
N LEU A 514 -26.59 33.96 33.15
CA LEU A 514 -27.57 33.98 32.05
C LEU A 514 -27.81 32.58 31.44
N GLU A 515 -28.31 31.63 32.23
CA GLU A 515 -29.11 30.52 31.70
C GLU A 515 -30.55 30.64 32.19
N ASP A 516 -31.43 30.83 31.20
CA ASP A 516 -32.88 30.86 31.32
C ASP A 516 -33.39 29.50 31.85
N HIS A 517 -33.86 29.47 33.10
CA HIS A 517 -34.82 28.54 33.71
C HIS A 517 -34.97 27.06 33.23
N GLU A 518 -33.91 26.37 32.80
CA GLU A 518 -33.99 24.94 32.44
C GLU A 518 -33.36 24.06 33.54
N LYS A 519 -34.13 23.10 34.08
CA LYS A 519 -33.65 22.18 35.13
C LYS A 519 -32.63 21.18 34.56
N VAL A 520 -31.38 21.25 35.01
CA VAL A 520 -30.32 20.29 34.65
C VAL A 520 -30.29 19.13 35.66
N TYR A 521 -30.43 17.88 35.17
CA TYR A 521 -30.39 16.66 36.00
C TYR A 521 -28.99 16.02 35.97
N ILE A 522 -28.21 16.17 37.03
CA ILE A 522 -26.87 15.55 37.19
C ILE A 522 -26.88 14.66 38.43
N PHE A 523 -26.56 13.38 38.26
CA PHE A 523 -26.55 12.39 39.34
C PHE A 523 -25.16 11.75 39.47
N GLN A 524 -24.40 12.16 40.49
CA GLN A 524 -23.00 11.70 40.67
C GLN A 524 -22.89 10.21 41.00
N ASP A 525 -23.95 9.61 41.54
CA ASP A 525 -24.03 8.21 41.96
C ASP A 525 -24.46 7.24 40.84
N LEU A 526 -24.75 7.76 39.64
CA LEU A 526 -25.20 6.97 38.50
C LEU A 526 -24.05 6.56 37.55
N PRO A 527 -24.14 5.40 36.88
CA PRO A 527 -23.08 4.87 36.00
C PRO A 527 -22.63 5.82 34.89
N THR A 528 -23.57 6.56 34.30
CA THR A 528 -23.30 7.56 33.25
C THR A 528 -22.33 8.65 33.70
N TYR A 529 -22.40 9.10 34.97
CA TYR A 529 -21.54 10.16 35.49
C TYR A 529 -20.06 9.76 35.51
N SER A 530 -19.75 8.54 35.98
CA SER A 530 -18.35 8.07 35.99
C SER A 530 -17.77 7.96 34.58
N VAL A 531 -18.60 7.54 33.61
CA VAL A 531 -18.19 7.44 32.20
C VAL A 531 -17.90 8.82 31.62
N TYR A 532 -18.81 9.79 31.78
CA TYR A 532 -18.59 11.14 31.25
C TYR A 532 -17.43 11.85 31.93
N LYS A 533 -17.22 11.62 33.23
CA LYS A 533 -16.06 12.15 33.96
C LYS A 533 -14.74 11.66 33.36
N GLU A 534 -14.66 10.36 33.03
CA GLU A 534 -13.48 9.78 32.37
C GLU A 534 -13.27 10.38 30.97
N LEU A 535 -14.35 10.56 30.19
CA LEU A 535 -14.27 11.19 28.87
C LEU A 535 -13.80 12.66 28.95
N ASP A 536 -14.07 13.34 30.06
CA ASP A 536 -13.72 14.74 30.31
C ASP A 536 -12.31 14.96 30.91
N GLU A 537 -11.60 13.91 31.31
CA GLU A 537 -10.26 14.01 31.91
C GLU A 537 -9.32 14.88 31.05
N GLU A 538 -8.34 15.52 31.67
CA GLU A 538 -7.35 16.30 30.93
C GLU A 538 -6.36 15.40 30.18
N VAL A 539 -5.77 15.94 29.11
CA VAL A 539 -4.78 15.23 28.30
C VAL A 539 -3.39 15.56 28.87
N ASN A 540 -2.82 14.64 29.65
CA ASN A 540 -1.56 14.85 30.40
C ASN A 540 -0.27 14.70 29.57
N THR A 541 -0.33 14.68 28.23
CA THR A 541 0.83 14.43 27.37
C THR A 541 0.93 15.49 26.28
N ASP A 542 2.03 16.24 26.27
CA ASP A 542 2.39 17.31 25.31
C ASP A 542 2.63 16.84 23.88
N ASN A 543 2.06 15.71 23.47
CA ASN A 543 2.34 15.18 22.16
C ASN A 543 1.17 14.35 21.64
N TYR A 544 0.88 14.58 20.36
CA TYR A 544 0.20 13.63 19.46
C TYR A 544 -1.31 13.69 19.28
N TYR A 545 -1.83 14.81 18.77
CA TYR A 545 -2.87 14.76 17.73
C TYR A 545 -2.72 15.94 16.78
N ASN A 546 -1.62 16.01 16.02
CA ASN A 546 -1.45 17.01 14.94
C ASN A 546 -2.63 17.00 13.95
N ILE A 547 -3.35 15.88 13.87
CA ILE A 547 -4.61 15.80 13.14
C ILE A 547 -5.68 16.82 13.61
N CYS A 548 -5.62 17.26 14.87
CA CYS A 548 -6.42 18.34 15.43
C CYS A 548 -5.88 19.75 15.12
N SER A 549 -4.66 19.89 14.60
CA SER A 549 -4.03 21.21 14.33
C SER A 549 -4.84 22.06 13.36
N ASN A 550 -5.59 21.46 12.43
CA ASN A 550 -6.48 22.19 11.52
C ASN A 550 -7.53 23.03 12.29
N LEU A 551 -7.88 22.63 13.52
CA LEU A 551 -8.83 23.34 14.37
C LEU A 551 -8.20 24.49 15.17
N LEU A 552 -6.86 24.62 15.19
CA LEU A 552 -6.18 25.73 15.88
C LEU A 552 -6.60 27.09 15.30
N LEU A 553 -6.77 27.17 13.97
CA LEU A 553 -7.24 28.38 13.29
C LEU A 553 -8.63 28.83 13.79
N HIS A 554 -9.47 27.88 14.20
CA HIS A 554 -10.83 28.11 14.69
C HIS A 554 -10.90 28.41 16.18
N SER A 555 -9.87 28.08 16.96
CA SER A 555 -9.79 28.39 18.39
C SER A 555 -9.88 29.90 18.66
N LYS A 556 -9.49 30.76 17.70
CA LYS A 556 -9.62 32.23 17.81
C LYS A 556 -11.05 32.72 17.96
N THR A 557 -12.01 32.04 17.32
CA THR A 557 -13.43 32.40 17.37
C THR A 557 -14.25 31.48 18.27
N HIS A 558 -13.77 30.27 18.51
CA HIS A 558 -14.42 29.24 19.31
C HIS A 558 -13.43 28.59 20.28
N CYS A 559 -13.11 29.31 21.36
CA CYS A 559 -12.20 28.80 22.38
C CYS A 559 -12.69 27.46 22.94
N GLY A 560 -11.77 26.49 23.03
CA GLY A 560 -12.05 25.14 23.50
C GLY A 560 -12.28 24.10 22.40
N ILE A 561 -12.47 24.48 21.12
CA ILE A 561 -12.72 23.50 20.04
C ILE A 561 -11.52 22.58 19.78
N TYR A 562 -10.30 23.13 19.79
CA TYR A 562 -9.06 22.37 19.69
C TYR A 562 -8.87 21.43 20.89
N GLY A 563 -9.06 21.94 22.12
CA GLY A 563 -8.98 21.13 23.34
C GLY A 563 -10.01 19.99 23.34
N LEU A 564 -11.21 20.24 22.82
CA LEU A 564 -12.23 19.21 22.65
C LEU A 564 -11.80 18.13 21.64
N CYS A 565 -11.16 18.52 20.54
CA CYS A 565 -10.60 17.57 19.58
C CYS A 565 -9.53 16.67 20.22
N MET A 566 -8.64 17.25 21.01
CA MET A 566 -7.61 16.49 21.74
C MET A 566 -8.22 15.43 22.67
N LYS A 567 -9.25 15.82 23.45
CA LYS A 567 -9.98 14.89 24.33
C LYS A 567 -10.68 13.80 23.52
N LEU A 568 -11.33 14.17 22.41
CA LEU A 568 -11.98 13.21 21.51
C LEU A 568 -10.97 12.20 20.93
N ALA A 569 -9.85 12.68 20.40
CA ALA A 569 -8.84 11.84 19.78
C ALA A 569 -8.21 10.85 20.78
N ARG A 570 -7.98 11.28 22.03
CA ARG A 570 -7.63 10.38 23.14
C ARG A 570 -8.69 9.32 23.38
N ASN A 571 -9.96 9.72 23.49
CA ASN A 571 -11.06 8.81 23.75
C ASN A 571 -11.22 7.78 22.60
N LEU A 572 -11.05 8.18 21.35
CA LEU A 572 -11.09 7.28 20.18
C LEU A 572 -9.87 6.35 20.10
N LYS A 573 -8.68 6.80 20.50
CA LYS A 573 -7.50 5.94 20.63
C LYS A 573 -7.67 4.88 21.73
N ALA A 574 -8.33 5.22 22.84
CA ALA A 574 -8.69 4.23 23.85
C ALA A 574 -9.74 3.24 23.30
N LEU A 575 -10.70 3.75 22.52
CA LEU A 575 -11.75 2.96 21.88
C LEU A 575 -11.19 1.87 20.94
N SER A 576 -10.14 2.16 20.16
CA SER A 576 -9.53 1.20 19.22
C SER A 576 -8.96 -0.06 19.91
N LYS A 577 -8.61 0.05 21.20
CA LYS A 577 -8.06 -1.05 22.00
C LYS A 577 -9.14 -1.98 22.59
N MET A 578 -10.43 -1.60 22.49
CA MET A 578 -11.54 -2.35 23.08
C MET A 578 -12.09 -3.43 22.15
N LYS A 579 -12.72 -4.48 22.72
CA LYS A 579 -13.46 -5.51 21.95
C LYS A 579 -14.76 -4.95 21.37
N ASN A 580 -15.23 -5.45 20.23
CA ASN A 580 -16.36 -4.87 19.47
C ASN A 580 -17.61 -4.53 20.30
N LYS A 581 -18.11 -5.44 21.17
CA LYS A 581 -19.33 -5.17 21.97
C LYS A 581 -19.14 -4.04 22.99
N GLU A 582 -17.99 -4.01 23.64
CA GLU A 582 -17.63 -2.97 24.61
C GLU A 582 -17.37 -1.64 23.91
N ARG A 583 -16.70 -1.71 22.76
CA ARG A 583 -16.44 -0.59 21.86
C ARG A 583 -17.72 0.10 21.41
N ASN A 584 -18.73 -0.66 20.95
CA ASN A 584 -20.00 -0.08 20.49
C ASN A 584 -20.72 0.64 21.64
N ASN A 585 -20.78 0.01 22.82
CA ASN A 585 -21.36 0.64 24.01
C ASN A 585 -20.62 1.93 24.39
N ARG A 586 -19.27 1.91 24.37
CA ARG A 586 -18.45 3.09 24.65
C ARG A 586 -18.62 4.19 23.61
N CYS A 587 -18.79 3.82 22.35
CA CYS A 587 -19.06 4.74 21.26
C CYS A 587 -20.38 5.52 21.44
N GLU A 588 -21.45 4.85 21.92
CA GLU A 588 -22.72 5.51 22.24
C GLU A 588 -22.51 6.65 23.24
N TYR A 589 -21.75 6.40 24.32
CA TYR A 589 -21.38 7.44 25.30
C TYR A 589 -20.57 8.57 24.67
N ILE A 590 -19.54 8.26 23.88
CA ILE A 590 -18.71 9.29 23.22
C ILE A 590 -19.56 10.15 22.28
N THR A 591 -20.53 9.54 21.59
CA THR A 591 -21.42 10.25 20.66
C THR A 591 -22.28 11.28 21.40
N HIS A 592 -22.96 10.89 22.48
CA HIS A 592 -23.78 11.82 23.26
C HIS A 592 -22.94 12.87 23.98
N TRP A 593 -21.78 12.48 24.50
CA TRP A 593 -20.81 13.38 25.12
C TRP A 593 -20.31 14.45 24.15
N ILE A 594 -19.92 14.07 22.92
CA ILE A 594 -19.34 15.04 21.98
C ILE A 594 -20.36 16.09 21.55
N TYR A 595 -21.62 15.70 21.28
CA TYR A 595 -22.65 16.65 20.90
C TYR A 595 -22.90 17.66 22.01
N GLU A 596 -22.95 17.21 23.27
CA GLU A 596 -23.08 18.12 24.43
C GLU A 596 -21.93 19.12 24.50
N LYS A 597 -20.69 18.64 24.35
CA LYS A 597 -19.51 19.51 24.45
C LYS A 597 -19.43 20.49 23.30
N ILE A 598 -19.77 20.05 22.08
CA ILE A 598 -19.77 20.91 20.90
C ILE A 598 -20.76 22.06 21.05
N TRP A 599 -22.02 21.80 21.44
CA TRP A 599 -23.00 22.90 21.55
C TRP A 599 -22.63 23.90 22.64
N LYS A 600 -21.96 23.44 23.70
CA LYS A 600 -21.45 24.29 24.79
C LYS A 600 -20.28 25.16 24.32
N VAL A 601 -19.28 24.56 23.67
CA VAL A 601 -18.08 25.24 23.16
C VAL A 601 -18.44 26.26 22.08
N LEU A 602 -19.38 25.93 21.20
CA LEU A 602 -19.80 26.80 20.09
C LEU A 602 -20.92 27.78 20.45
N ASN A 603 -21.45 27.71 21.68
CA ASN A 603 -22.58 28.52 22.17
C ASN A 603 -23.78 28.54 21.20
N ILE A 604 -24.23 27.36 20.77
CA ILE A 604 -25.25 27.20 19.73
C ILE A 604 -26.66 27.39 20.30
N ASP A 605 -27.50 28.19 19.63
CA ASP A 605 -28.95 28.25 19.89
C ASP A 605 -29.62 26.91 19.51
N MET A 606 -30.29 26.29 20.49
CA MET A 606 -30.97 24.99 20.36
C MET A 606 -32.08 24.96 19.30
N ASN A 607 -32.59 26.12 18.87
CA ASN A 607 -33.62 26.23 17.83
C ASN A 607 -33.06 26.47 16.42
N SER A 608 -31.74 26.66 16.30
CA SER A 608 -31.08 26.91 15.00
C SER A 608 -30.56 25.62 14.37
N SER A 609 -30.70 25.48 13.05
CA SER A 609 -29.94 24.50 12.26
C SER A 609 -28.52 25.06 12.05
N TYR A 610 -27.68 24.92 13.07
CA TYR A 610 -26.31 25.45 13.03
C TYR A 610 -25.42 24.53 12.18
N ASP A 611 -25.35 24.79 10.87
CA ASP A 611 -24.30 24.27 9.99
C ASP A 611 -23.24 25.36 9.83
N THR A 612 -22.15 25.23 10.58
CA THR A 612 -20.98 26.10 10.40
C THR A 612 -19.82 25.29 9.87
N TYR A 613 -19.00 25.95 9.07
CA TYR A 613 -17.73 25.42 8.58
C TYR A 613 -16.90 24.73 9.69
N VAL A 614 -16.88 25.30 10.89
CA VAL A 614 -16.16 24.77 12.07
C VAL A 614 -16.65 23.38 12.50
N LEU A 615 -17.96 23.13 12.47
CA LEU A 615 -18.52 21.81 12.79
C LEU A 615 -18.13 20.75 11.76
N ARG A 616 -18.17 21.13 10.48
CA ARG A 616 -17.78 20.25 9.38
C ARG A 616 -16.31 19.88 9.48
N GLU A 617 -15.45 20.85 9.77
CA GLU A 617 -14.02 20.61 10.02
C GLU A 617 -13.81 19.71 11.25
N PHE A 618 -14.53 19.96 12.35
CA PHE A 618 -14.43 19.14 13.56
C PHE A 618 -14.80 17.67 13.31
N PHE A 619 -15.96 17.42 12.68
CA PHE A 619 -16.37 16.06 12.34
C PHE A 619 -15.50 15.44 11.24
N GLY A 620 -14.97 16.25 10.31
CA GLY A 620 -13.96 15.81 9.35
C GLY A 620 -12.74 15.20 10.04
N VAL A 621 -12.17 15.93 11.02
CA VAL A 621 -11.06 15.43 11.84
C VAL A 621 -11.46 14.18 12.62
N ALA A 622 -12.67 14.14 13.20
CA ALA A 622 -13.16 12.95 13.91
C ALA A 622 -13.24 11.72 12.99
N TYR A 623 -13.76 11.87 11.77
CA TYR A 623 -13.84 10.80 10.78
C TYR A 623 -12.47 10.34 10.30
N ASP A 624 -11.53 11.26 10.10
CA ASP A 624 -10.15 10.92 9.74
C ASP A 624 -9.46 10.10 10.85
N ILE A 625 -9.68 10.46 12.12
CA ILE A 625 -9.19 9.68 13.27
C ILE A 625 -9.79 8.27 13.25
N LEU A 626 -11.11 8.15 13.10
CA LEU A 626 -11.81 6.86 13.05
C LEU A 626 -11.31 5.97 11.93
N TYR A 627 -11.15 6.55 10.72
CA TYR A 627 -10.61 5.86 9.56
C TYR A 627 -9.18 5.36 9.81
N LYS A 628 -8.31 6.23 10.35
CA LYS A 628 -6.93 5.88 10.73
C LYS A 628 -6.87 4.84 11.86
N LEU A 629 -7.92 4.68 12.65
CA LEU A 629 -8.01 3.67 13.72
C LEU A 629 -8.80 2.41 13.34
N ASP A 630 -9.28 2.29 12.10
CA ASP A 630 -10.11 1.19 11.59
C ASP A 630 -11.40 0.98 12.43
N ILE A 631 -12.03 2.09 12.85
CA ILE A 631 -13.29 2.11 13.59
C ILE A 631 -14.39 2.63 12.66
N PHE A 632 -15.35 1.78 12.29
CA PHE A 632 -16.47 2.17 11.41
C PHE A 632 -17.82 2.22 12.12
N ASP A 633 -17.89 1.70 13.33
CA ASP A 633 -19.16 1.51 14.04
C ASP A 633 -19.57 2.73 14.88
N CYS A 634 -18.95 3.90 14.66
CA CYS A 634 -19.05 5.06 15.52
C CYS A 634 -19.42 6.35 14.77
N PHE A 635 -20.24 7.20 15.39
CA PHE A 635 -20.79 8.46 14.84
C PHE A 635 -21.63 8.32 13.55
N TYR A 636 -22.87 7.88 13.71
CA TYR A 636 -23.87 7.88 12.64
C TYR A 636 -24.61 9.22 12.51
N GLY A 637 -24.84 9.69 11.29
CA GLY A 637 -25.74 10.82 10.99
C GLY A 637 -25.29 12.15 11.60
N THR A 638 -24.10 12.62 11.20
CA THR A 638 -23.53 13.93 11.59
C THR A 638 -24.00 15.09 10.70
N ASP A 639 -24.76 14.81 9.64
CA ASP A 639 -25.37 15.81 8.78
C ASP A 639 -26.74 16.27 9.32
N ASN A 640 -27.09 17.55 9.12
CA ASN A 640 -28.38 18.14 9.52
C ASN A 640 -28.74 17.94 11.00
N ILE A 641 -27.79 18.25 11.89
CA ILE A 641 -27.95 18.08 13.35
C ILE A 641 -29.06 18.97 13.89
N ASN A 642 -30.08 18.35 14.49
CA ASN A 642 -31.04 19.03 15.35
C ASN A 642 -30.56 18.98 16.81
N TRP A 643 -30.06 20.11 17.32
CA TRP A 643 -29.46 20.20 18.66
C TRP A 643 -30.43 19.87 19.79
N LYS A 644 -31.69 20.30 19.67
CA LYS A 644 -32.73 19.96 20.64
C LYS A 644 -32.98 18.45 20.69
N GLU A 645 -33.03 17.80 19.54
CA GLU A 645 -33.16 16.34 19.45
C GLU A 645 -31.93 15.63 20.02
N LYS A 646 -30.70 16.06 19.71
CA LYS A 646 -29.48 15.46 20.31
C LYS A 646 -29.48 15.57 21.83
N LYS A 647 -29.93 16.70 22.40
CA LYS A 647 -30.06 16.87 23.85
C LYS A 647 -31.10 15.93 24.45
N GLU A 648 -32.28 15.82 23.84
CA GLU A 648 -33.34 14.89 24.28
C GLU A 648 -32.88 13.42 24.16
N ASN A 649 -32.16 13.06 23.10
CA ASN A 649 -31.59 11.73 22.89
C ASN A 649 -30.59 11.38 23.97
N LYS A 650 -29.72 12.31 24.37
CA LYS A 650 -28.80 12.09 25.50
C LYS A 650 -29.55 11.77 26.80
N TYR A 651 -30.63 12.51 27.13
CA TYR A 651 -31.42 12.20 28.33
C TYR A 651 -32.05 10.81 28.28
N LEU A 652 -32.56 10.39 27.13
CA LEU A 652 -33.11 9.05 26.93
C LEU A 652 -32.03 7.98 27.06
N HIS A 653 -30.89 8.15 26.39
CA HIS A 653 -29.73 7.27 26.52
C HIS A 653 -29.32 7.10 27.98
N ASP A 654 -29.10 8.21 28.69
CA ASP A 654 -28.66 8.20 30.08
C ASP A 654 -29.68 7.52 31.00
N PHE A 655 -30.98 7.76 30.77
CA PHE A 655 -32.05 7.05 31.46
C PHE A 655 -31.93 5.53 31.30
N PHE A 656 -31.79 5.00 30.08
CA PHE A 656 -31.71 3.56 29.86
C PHE A 656 -30.41 2.95 30.43
N LYS A 657 -29.29 3.67 30.38
CA LYS A 657 -28.03 3.23 31.00
C LYS A 657 -28.10 3.21 32.53
N ASN A 658 -28.83 4.15 33.12
CA ASN A 658 -28.98 4.27 34.57
C ASN A 658 -30.17 3.47 35.13
N TYR A 659 -31.06 2.95 34.29
CA TYR A 659 -32.36 2.38 34.69
C TYR A 659 -32.25 1.38 35.85
N PHE A 660 -31.35 0.40 35.74
CA PHE A 660 -31.19 -0.63 36.77
C PHE A 660 -30.70 -0.06 38.10
N LYS A 661 -29.78 0.92 38.07
CA LYS A 661 -29.27 1.56 39.27
C LYS A 661 -30.37 2.36 39.98
N ILE A 662 -31.12 3.16 39.23
CA ILE A 662 -32.28 3.92 39.76
C ILE A 662 -33.32 2.95 40.32
N SER A 663 -33.58 1.83 39.64
CA SER A 663 -34.51 0.79 40.08
C SER A 663 -34.10 0.11 41.39
N SER A 664 -32.81 0.07 41.69
CA SER A 664 -32.24 -0.60 42.88
C SER A 664 -32.09 0.32 44.10
N GLU A 665 -32.40 1.62 43.95
CA GLU A 665 -32.16 2.61 45.01
C GLU A 665 -33.16 2.46 46.17
N ASP A 666 -32.69 2.71 47.41
CA ASP A 666 -33.55 2.72 48.59
C ASP A 666 -34.42 3.99 48.65
N ASN A 667 -35.71 3.81 48.88
CA ASN A 667 -36.74 4.86 48.89
C ASN A 667 -36.75 5.70 50.19
N SER A 668 -35.76 5.49 51.08
CA SER A 668 -35.69 6.10 52.41
C SER A 668 -35.33 7.60 52.39
N ASN A 669 -34.58 8.08 51.40
CA ASN A 669 -34.25 9.50 51.28
C ASN A 669 -35.30 10.26 50.45
N LEU A 670 -36.21 10.96 51.13
CA LEU A 670 -37.30 11.73 50.51
C LEU A 670 -36.82 12.78 49.51
N GLY A 671 -35.71 13.48 49.79
CA GLY A 671 -35.17 14.51 48.91
C GLY A 671 -34.66 13.93 47.59
N LYS A 672 -33.82 12.88 47.67
CA LYS A 672 -33.29 12.17 46.50
C LYS A 672 -34.40 11.52 45.66
N ARG A 673 -35.37 10.89 46.32
CA ARG A 673 -36.55 10.31 45.70
C ARG A 673 -37.38 11.33 44.93
N THR A 674 -37.58 12.53 45.50
CA THR A 674 -38.29 13.62 44.83
C THR A 674 -37.60 14.06 43.54
N ILE A 675 -36.28 14.17 43.54
CA ILE A 675 -35.50 14.52 42.33
C ILE A 675 -35.63 13.41 41.27
N TYR A 676 -35.57 12.14 41.66
CA TYR A 676 -35.77 11.04 40.72
C TYR A 676 -37.18 11.01 40.14
N CYS A 677 -38.21 11.27 40.94
CA CYS A 677 -39.59 11.37 40.45
C CYS A 677 -39.76 12.53 39.45
N ASP A 678 -39.16 13.69 39.72
CA ASP A 678 -39.09 14.82 38.77
C ASP A 678 -38.43 14.41 37.45
N TYR A 679 -37.29 13.73 37.53
CA TYR A 679 -36.55 13.25 36.35
C TYR A 679 -37.35 12.21 35.55
N ILE A 680 -37.96 11.23 36.22
CA ILE A 680 -38.77 10.19 35.57
C ILE A 680 -40.00 10.78 34.88
N ALA A 681 -40.66 11.76 35.50
CA ALA A 681 -41.80 12.45 34.87
C ALA A 681 -41.37 13.19 33.58
N PHE A 682 -40.21 13.85 33.63
CA PHE A 682 -39.59 14.48 32.45
C PHE A 682 -39.28 13.43 31.36
N ILE A 683 -38.59 12.35 31.71
CA ILE A 683 -38.27 11.26 30.77
C ILE A 683 -39.52 10.62 30.20
N ASN A 684 -40.60 10.47 30.97
CA ASN A 684 -41.86 9.91 30.46
C ASN A 684 -42.46 10.75 29.33
N THR A 685 -42.27 12.07 29.38
CA THR A 685 -42.68 12.99 28.32
C THR A 685 -41.86 12.75 27.05
N LEU A 686 -40.53 12.62 27.18
CA LEU A 686 -39.64 12.29 26.06
C LEU A 686 -39.93 10.89 25.51
N TYR A 687 -40.12 9.90 26.38
CA TYR A 687 -40.43 8.53 26.02
C TYR A 687 -41.70 8.48 25.16
N GLY A 688 -42.77 9.18 25.55
CA GLY A 688 -43.98 9.31 24.74
C GLY A 688 -43.77 9.99 23.38
N LYS A 689 -42.87 10.98 23.30
CA LYS A 689 -42.53 11.67 22.05
C LYS A 689 -41.79 10.75 21.06
N TYR A 690 -40.87 9.91 21.54
CA TYR A 690 -39.98 9.11 20.70
C TYR A 690 -40.46 7.67 20.48
N ILE A 691 -41.34 7.12 21.33
CA ILE A 691 -41.77 5.71 21.21
C ILE A 691 -42.39 5.40 19.84
N SER A 692 -43.16 6.32 19.26
CA SER A 692 -43.77 6.13 17.94
C SER A 692 -42.79 6.25 16.77
N LYS A 693 -41.66 6.93 16.99
CA LYS A 693 -40.60 7.11 15.98
C LYS A 693 -39.56 6.00 16.03
N CYS A 694 -39.25 5.53 17.24
CA CYS A 694 -38.15 4.61 17.50
C CYS A 694 -38.58 3.15 17.63
N CYS A 695 -39.88 2.86 17.75
CA CYS A 695 -40.37 1.49 17.95
C CYS A 695 -41.30 1.03 16.83
N TYR A 696 -40.92 -0.08 16.20
CA TYR A 696 -41.75 -0.76 15.21
C TYR A 696 -42.30 -2.04 15.82
N CYS A 697 -43.58 -2.03 16.16
CA CYS A 697 -44.24 -3.17 16.80
C CYS A 697 -45.06 -3.98 15.79
N PHE A 698 -45.09 -5.30 15.98
CA PHE A 698 -45.84 -6.27 15.21
C PHE A 698 -47.06 -6.77 16.00
N ASN A 699 -48.05 -7.34 15.32
CA ASN A 699 -49.24 -7.89 15.97
C ASN A 699 -48.93 -9.06 16.93
N SER A 700 -47.75 -9.67 16.80
CA SER A 700 -47.22 -10.66 17.74
C SER A 700 -46.86 -10.08 19.12
N GLY A 701 -46.87 -8.76 19.29
CA GLY A 701 -46.47 -8.04 20.51
C GLY A 701 -44.98 -7.76 20.62
N TYR A 702 -44.18 -8.27 19.68
CA TYR A 702 -42.75 -8.00 19.55
C TYR A 702 -42.50 -6.64 18.87
N CYS A 703 -41.46 -5.93 19.32
CA CYS A 703 -41.09 -4.61 18.79
C CYS A 703 -39.60 -4.54 18.47
N TRP A 704 -39.26 -3.85 17.39
CA TRP A 704 -37.90 -3.52 16.99
C TRP A 704 -37.49 -2.12 17.41
N ASP A 705 -36.25 -2.01 17.89
CA ASP A 705 -35.57 -0.77 18.23
C ASP A 705 -34.92 -0.19 16.97
N ASN A 706 -35.43 0.93 16.46
CA ASN A 706 -34.81 1.63 15.33
C ASN A 706 -33.76 2.67 15.77
N CYS A 707 -33.91 3.22 16.98
CA CYS A 707 -32.99 4.21 17.56
C CYS A 707 -32.04 3.55 18.55
N LEU A 708 -31.21 2.63 18.06
CA LEU A 708 -30.38 1.73 18.88
C LEU A 708 -29.41 2.46 19.84
N ASP A 709 -29.05 3.70 19.52
CA ASP A 709 -28.07 4.52 20.23
C ASP A 709 -28.64 5.29 21.44
N TYR A 710 -29.96 5.43 21.57
CA TYR A 710 -30.56 6.14 22.71
C TYR A 710 -31.95 5.67 23.16
N PHE A 711 -32.61 4.76 22.44
CA PHE A 711 -33.98 4.33 22.78
C PHE A 711 -34.11 2.81 22.91
N LYS A 712 -35.02 2.37 23.80
CA LYS A 712 -35.41 0.95 23.95
C LYS A 712 -36.92 0.80 23.96
N CYS A 713 -37.43 -0.12 23.13
CA CYS A 713 -38.86 -0.38 22.95
C CYS A 713 -39.41 -1.46 23.87
N ASP A 714 -38.54 -2.18 24.59
CA ASP A 714 -38.97 -3.12 25.60
C ASP A 714 -39.77 -2.40 26.70
N GLU A 715 -41.01 -2.86 26.88
CA GLU A 715 -41.98 -2.35 27.84
C GLU A 715 -41.44 -2.34 29.27
N SER A 716 -40.49 -3.24 29.59
CA SER A 716 -39.86 -3.31 30.91
C SER A 716 -39.12 -2.03 31.30
N TYR A 717 -38.71 -1.21 30.32
CA TYR A 717 -38.05 0.08 30.53
C TYR A 717 -38.99 1.28 30.54
N ASN A 718 -40.31 1.07 30.43
CA ASN A 718 -41.28 2.17 30.45
C ASN A 718 -41.11 3.00 31.75
N PRO A 719 -40.91 4.33 31.68
CA PRO A 719 -40.65 5.16 32.85
C PRO A 719 -41.73 5.06 33.95
N TYR A 720 -42.96 4.72 33.58
CA TYR A 720 -44.04 4.43 34.51
C TYR A 720 -43.68 3.35 35.55
N HIS A 721 -42.94 2.31 35.16
CA HIS A 721 -42.55 1.23 36.08
C HIS A 721 -41.61 1.72 37.18
N LEU A 722 -40.66 2.61 36.86
CA LEU A 722 -39.82 3.24 37.88
C LEU A 722 -40.62 4.20 38.76
N PHE A 723 -41.55 4.96 38.19
CA PHE A 723 -42.41 5.88 38.94
C PHE A 723 -43.24 5.15 40.01
N GLU A 724 -43.83 3.99 39.67
CA GLU A 724 -44.54 3.14 40.61
C GLU A 724 -43.60 2.52 41.65
N LYS A 725 -42.43 2.02 41.22
CA LYS A 725 -41.46 1.36 42.12
C LYS A 725 -40.86 2.32 43.15
N LEU A 726 -40.59 3.56 42.74
CA LEU A 726 -40.18 4.64 43.65
C LEU A 726 -41.38 5.27 44.37
N LYS A 727 -42.59 4.72 44.23
CA LYS A 727 -43.81 5.14 44.92
C LYS A 727 -44.07 6.66 44.79
N CYS A 728 -43.77 7.26 43.64
CA CYS A 728 -43.77 8.72 43.49
C CYS A 728 -45.11 9.40 43.82
N LYS A 729 -46.23 8.66 43.77
CA LYS A 729 -47.58 9.14 44.16
C LYS A 729 -47.69 9.58 45.62
N GLU A 730 -46.82 9.10 46.50
CA GLU A 730 -46.77 9.51 47.91
C GLU A 730 -46.17 10.92 48.10
N ILE A 731 -45.68 11.55 47.02
CA ILE A 731 -45.17 12.93 47.02
C ILE A 731 -46.30 13.86 46.55
N ASP A 732 -46.57 14.92 47.30
CA ASP A 732 -47.70 15.85 47.06
C ASP A 732 -47.78 16.35 45.61
N LYS A 733 -46.63 16.65 44.99
CA LYS A 733 -46.50 17.11 43.61
C LYS A 733 -47.04 16.11 42.57
N PHE A 734 -47.06 14.83 42.90
CA PHE A 734 -47.30 13.71 41.97
C PHE A 734 -48.55 12.90 42.30
N THR A 735 -49.43 13.43 43.15
CA THR A 735 -50.69 12.81 43.60
C THR A 735 -51.63 12.41 42.46
N VAL A 736 -51.65 13.15 41.35
CA VAL A 736 -52.43 12.85 40.14
C VAL A 736 -51.91 11.59 39.40
N GLY A 737 -50.68 11.17 39.70
CA GLY A 737 -50.02 10.02 39.07
C GLY A 737 -49.45 10.30 37.68
N LEU A 738 -48.67 9.36 37.17
CA LEU A 738 -48.05 9.43 35.85
C LEU A 738 -48.85 8.58 34.85
N LYS A 739 -49.17 9.10 33.68
CA LYS A 739 -49.83 8.29 32.63
C LYS A 739 -48.82 7.34 32.00
N LYS A 740 -49.17 6.05 31.94
CA LYS A 740 -48.37 5.04 31.25
C LYS A 740 -48.43 5.28 29.73
N VAL A 741 -47.27 5.42 29.11
CA VAL A 741 -47.13 5.54 27.66
C VAL A 741 -47.44 4.17 27.03
N GLY A 742 -48.36 4.13 26.07
CA GLY A 742 -48.73 2.90 25.36
C GLY A 742 -47.81 2.60 24.17
N LYS A 743 -47.75 1.33 23.77
CA LYS A 743 -47.02 0.90 22.58
C LYS A 743 -47.60 1.53 21.30
N PRO A 744 -46.77 1.75 20.27
CA PRO A 744 -47.28 2.20 18.97
C PRO A 744 -48.19 1.15 18.35
N LEU A 745 -49.08 1.61 17.47
CA LEU A 745 -49.98 0.74 16.71
C LEU A 745 -49.16 -0.24 15.85
N PRO A 746 -49.51 -1.54 15.79
CA PRO A 746 -48.78 -2.50 15.00
C PRO A 746 -48.78 -2.17 13.50
N PHE A 747 -47.61 -2.25 12.86
CA PHE A 747 -47.46 -1.91 11.44
C PHE A 747 -48.26 -2.86 10.53
N ASP A 748 -48.39 -4.13 10.94
CA ASP A 748 -49.08 -5.18 10.19
C ASP A 748 -50.56 -4.85 9.95
N ASP A 749 -51.20 -4.04 10.80
CA ASP A 749 -52.59 -3.63 10.61
C ASP A 749 -52.77 -2.74 9.37
N HIS A 750 -51.78 -1.89 9.06
CA HIS A 750 -51.79 -1.08 7.85
C HIS A 750 -51.58 -1.96 6.61
N VAL A 751 -50.69 -2.96 6.68
CA VAL A 751 -50.47 -3.93 5.60
C VAL A 751 -51.71 -4.80 5.39
N ILE A 752 -52.34 -5.27 6.47
CA ILE A 752 -53.59 -6.06 6.43
C ILE A 752 -54.74 -5.21 5.88
N GLN A 753 -54.85 -3.92 6.24
CA GLN A 753 -55.83 -3.00 5.66
C GLN A 753 -55.60 -2.79 4.16
N LEU A 754 -54.36 -2.52 3.74
CA LEU A 754 -54.01 -2.42 2.31
C LEU A 754 -54.33 -3.71 1.56
N THR A 755 -54.06 -4.86 2.17
CA THR A 755 -54.34 -6.19 1.58
C THR A 755 -55.85 -6.42 1.45
N LYS A 756 -56.64 -6.12 2.50
CA LYS A 756 -58.12 -6.18 2.47
C LYS A 756 -58.73 -5.21 1.46
N ASN A 757 -58.15 -4.02 1.32
CA ASN A 757 -58.60 -3.02 0.34
C ASN A 757 -58.23 -3.41 -1.10
N SER A 758 -57.10 -4.09 -1.30
CA SER A 758 -56.71 -4.66 -2.61
C SER A 758 -57.59 -5.85 -3.02
N GLY A 759 -58.04 -6.66 -2.04
CA GLY A 759 -58.90 -7.82 -2.27
C GLY A 759 -60.32 -7.46 -2.73
N LYS A 760 -60.81 -6.26 -2.42
CA LYS A 760 -62.13 -5.76 -2.86
C LYS A 760 -62.16 -5.16 -4.26
N LYS A 761 -61.01 -5.01 -4.93
CA LYS A 761 -60.88 -4.31 -6.22
C LYS A 761 -60.59 -5.24 -7.42
N LYS A 762 -60.89 -6.53 -7.30
CA LYS A 762 -60.63 -7.55 -8.33
C LYS A 762 -61.89 -7.96 -9.10
N GLU A 763 -62.59 -7.02 -9.71
CA GLU A 763 -63.37 -7.31 -10.93
C GLU A 763 -63.21 -6.19 -11.96
N THR A 764 -62.80 -6.60 -13.17
CA THR A 764 -62.67 -5.90 -14.47
C THR A 764 -61.35 -5.21 -14.86
N PRO A 765 -60.95 -5.28 -16.16
CA PRO A 765 -59.54 -5.37 -16.57
C PRO A 765 -58.98 -4.12 -17.29
N LEU A 766 -57.65 -3.96 -17.13
CA LEU A 766 -56.65 -3.31 -17.99
C LEU A 766 -57.06 -2.08 -18.85
N LEU A 767 -56.59 -0.89 -18.46
CA LEU A 767 -55.70 0.02 -19.23
C LEU A 767 -55.76 1.45 -18.67
N LYS A 768 -54.62 1.95 -18.16
CA LYS A 768 -53.96 3.19 -18.59
C LYS A 768 -52.78 3.48 -17.66
N LEU A 769 -51.59 3.24 -18.19
CA LEU A 769 -50.34 3.84 -17.74
C LEU A 769 -50.32 5.25 -18.36
N GLU A 770 -50.34 6.29 -17.54
CA GLU A 770 -49.92 7.64 -17.93
C GLU A 770 -49.09 8.24 -16.79
N GLU A 771 -47.98 8.83 -17.22
CA GLU A 771 -46.84 9.32 -16.45
C GLU A 771 -47.18 10.52 -15.54
N LYS A 772 -46.42 10.64 -14.45
CA LYS A 772 -45.78 11.91 -14.08
C LYS A 772 -44.58 11.71 -13.16
N GLU A 773 -43.46 12.29 -13.60
CA GLU A 773 -42.13 12.30 -12.99
C GLU A 773 -42.05 13.15 -11.71
N SER A 774 -41.12 12.78 -10.80
CA SER A 774 -40.18 13.72 -10.19
C SER A 774 -39.00 13.01 -9.49
N PHE A 775 -37.81 13.58 -9.67
CA PHE A 775 -36.45 13.15 -9.31
C PHE A 775 -36.12 12.95 -7.81
N SER A 776 -35.30 11.93 -7.48
CA SER A 776 -34.07 12.04 -6.66
C SER A 776 -33.22 10.75 -6.69
N ILE A 777 -31.90 10.92 -6.53
CA ILE A 777 -30.74 10.01 -6.64
C ILE A 777 -30.89 8.67 -5.88
N PRO A 778 -30.31 7.53 -6.35
CA PRO A 778 -30.69 6.19 -5.89
C PRO A 778 -30.08 5.83 -4.53
N GLU A 779 -30.93 5.72 -3.53
CA GLU A 779 -30.68 4.91 -2.34
C GLU A 779 -30.88 3.43 -2.72
N LYS A 780 -29.98 2.55 -2.25
CA LYS A 780 -30.00 1.11 -2.53
C LYS A 780 -31.35 0.50 -2.14
N VAL A 781 -32.24 0.33 -3.12
CA VAL A 781 -33.45 -0.48 -2.97
C VAL A 781 -33.04 -1.95 -3.02
N CYS A 782 -33.36 -2.68 -1.96
CA CYS A 782 -33.38 -4.14 -1.95
C CYS A 782 -34.36 -4.64 -3.03
N ASP A 783 -33.84 -5.09 -4.16
CA ASP A 783 -34.67 -5.85 -5.10
C ASP A 783 -34.98 -7.23 -4.52
N LYS A 784 -36.14 -7.78 -4.87
CA LYS A 784 -36.74 -9.04 -4.38
C LYS A 784 -35.81 -10.28 -4.42
N ILE A 785 -34.67 -10.17 -5.10
CA ILE A 785 -33.68 -11.23 -5.33
C ILE A 785 -32.52 -11.15 -4.31
N THR A 786 -32.14 -9.96 -3.83
CA THR A 786 -30.93 -9.78 -3.01
C THR A 786 -31.18 -9.78 -1.51
N CYS A 787 -32.43 -9.71 -1.08
CA CYS A 787 -32.79 -9.53 0.33
C CYS A 787 -33.74 -10.60 0.87
N ASP A 788 -34.12 -11.55 0.03
CA ASP A 788 -34.78 -12.78 0.46
C ASP A 788 -33.70 -13.80 0.85
N PRO A 789 -33.67 -14.26 2.11
CA PRO A 789 -32.70 -15.26 2.59
C PRO A 789 -32.64 -16.52 1.72
N PHE A 790 -33.75 -16.90 1.09
CA PHE A 790 -33.83 -18.06 0.21
C PHE A 790 -33.08 -17.84 -1.11
N TYR A 791 -33.25 -16.68 -1.75
CA TYR A 791 -32.59 -16.37 -3.01
C TYR A 791 -31.09 -16.11 -2.83
N VAL A 792 -30.68 -15.49 -1.72
CA VAL A 792 -29.26 -15.30 -1.39
C VAL A 792 -28.56 -16.65 -1.17
N ALA A 793 -29.19 -17.57 -0.44
CA ALA A 793 -28.67 -18.92 -0.25
C ALA A 793 -28.59 -19.70 -1.57
N ALA A 794 -29.60 -19.58 -2.43
CA ALA A 794 -29.61 -20.23 -3.74
C ALA A 794 -28.51 -19.70 -4.68
N ILE A 795 -28.30 -18.38 -4.74
CA ILE A 795 -27.23 -17.77 -5.55
C ILE A 795 -25.85 -18.22 -5.07
N GLY A 796 -25.64 -18.29 -3.74
CA GLY A 796 -24.41 -18.83 -3.17
C GLY A 796 -24.15 -20.29 -3.54
N ALA A 797 -25.19 -21.13 -3.47
CA ALA A 797 -25.09 -22.55 -3.82
C ALA A 797 -24.80 -22.78 -5.31
N PHE A 798 -25.49 -22.07 -6.22
CA PHE A 798 -25.26 -22.18 -7.66
C PHE A 798 -23.90 -21.61 -8.09
N GLY A 799 -23.44 -20.53 -7.44
CA GLY A 799 -22.10 -19.98 -7.65
C GLY A 799 -20.99 -20.98 -7.29
N LEU A 800 -21.09 -21.65 -6.13
CA LEU A 800 -20.12 -22.66 -5.72
C LEU A 800 -20.09 -23.85 -6.70
N MET A 801 -21.26 -24.30 -7.16
CA MET A 801 -21.35 -25.43 -8.09
C MET A 801 -20.74 -25.12 -9.47
N GLY A 802 -20.88 -23.88 -9.96
CA GLY A 802 -20.21 -23.41 -11.17
C GLY A 802 -18.69 -23.37 -11.04
N THR A 803 -18.17 -22.95 -9.89
CA THR A 803 -16.72 -22.89 -9.62
C THR A 803 -16.08 -24.28 -9.64
N PHE A 804 -16.72 -25.29 -9.03
CA PHE A 804 -16.21 -26.67 -9.06
C PHE A 804 -16.18 -27.28 -10.47
N LEU A 805 -17.18 -26.98 -11.31
CA LEU A 805 -17.21 -27.42 -12.71
C LEU A 805 -16.06 -26.82 -13.53
N MET A 806 -15.73 -25.54 -13.30
CA MET A 806 -14.61 -24.90 -13.98
C MET A 806 -13.26 -25.49 -13.55
N PHE A 807 -13.04 -25.73 -12.26
CA PHE A 807 -11.82 -26.41 -11.77
C PHE A 807 -11.67 -27.84 -12.32
N PHE A 808 -12.78 -28.58 -12.45
CA PHE A 808 -12.77 -29.90 -13.06
C PHE A 808 -12.39 -29.87 -14.54
N ILE A 809 -12.88 -28.88 -15.30
CA ILE A 809 -12.51 -28.68 -16.71
C ILE A 809 -11.03 -28.29 -16.83
N PHE A 810 -10.53 -27.38 -16.00
CA PHE A 810 -9.11 -27.00 -16.01
C PHE A 810 -8.18 -28.16 -15.61
N TYR A 811 -8.58 -28.97 -14.63
CA TYR A 811 -7.84 -30.17 -14.23
C TYR A 811 -7.76 -31.22 -15.35
N LYS A 812 -8.85 -31.40 -16.12
CA LYS A 812 -8.93 -32.44 -17.17
C LYS A 812 -8.37 -32.01 -18.53
N PHE A 813 -8.36 -30.72 -18.85
CA PHE A 813 -8.06 -30.22 -20.21
C PHE A 813 -6.88 -29.22 -20.30
N THR A 814 -6.12 -29.00 -19.22
CA THR A 814 -4.90 -28.17 -19.18
C THR A 814 -3.71 -29.07 -18.84
N PRO A 815 -2.47 -28.85 -19.36
CA PRO A 815 -1.33 -29.76 -19.17
C PRO A 815 -0.75 -29.81 -17.73
N LEU A 816 -1.52 -29.40 -16.72
CA LEU A 816 -1.15 -29.46 -15.30
C LEU A 816 -1.15 -30.90 -14.76
N GLY A 817 -1.87 -31.83 -15.39
CA GLY A 817 -1.96 -33.23 -14.95
C GLY A 817 -0.71 -34.09 -15.23
N SER A 818 0.13 -33.74 -16.22
CA SER A 818 1.31 -34.54 -16.57
C SER A 818 2.58 -34.16 -15.80
N TYR A 819 2.54 -33.08 -15.01
CA TYR A 819 3.73 -32.52 -14.35
C TYR A 819 4.10 -33.25 -13.04
N PHE A 820 3.22 -34.10 -12.51
CA PHE A 820 3.40 -34.75 -11.20
C PHE A 820 4.09 -36.13 -11.21
N ASN A 821 4.47 -36.68 -12.36
CA ASN A 821 5.15 -37.99 -12.44
C ASN A 821 6.41 -37.94 -13.30
N ASN A 822 7.57 -37.68 -12.67
CA ASN A 822 8.87 -38.35 -12.92
C ASN A 822 10.03 -37.57 -12.27
N GLY A 823 10.36 -37.92 -11.03
CA GLY A 823 11.62 -37.56 -10.38
C GLY A 823 12.59 -38.73 -10.50
N ASP A 824 13.75 -38.52 -11.13
CA ASP A 824 15.05 -39.02 -10.64
C ASP A 824 16.21 -38.90 -11.65
N ALA A 825 15.96 -38.65 -12.95
CA ALA A 825 17.04 -38.49 -13.93
C ALA A 825 17.43 -37.03 -14.26
N ARG A 826 16.89 -36.03 -13.55
CA ARG A 826 17.04 -34.58 -13.87
C ARG A 826 18.06 -33.83 -12.99
N LYS A 827 18.71 -34.50 -12.03
CA LYS A 827 19.40 -33.83 -10.90
C LYS A 827 20.80 -33.26 -11.17
N LYS A 828 21.45 -33.55 -12.31
CA LYS A 828 22.85 -33.13 -12.54
C LYS A 828 23.05 -32.08 -13.65
N LYS A 829 22.09 -31.91 -14.56
CA LYS A 829 22.15 -30.88 -15.63
C LYS A 829 21.24 -29.66 -15.36
N SER A 830 20.21 -29.85 -14.53
CA SER A 830 19.21 -28.85 -14.13
C SER A 830 19.73 -27.77 -13.17
N TYR A 831 20.87 -27.95 -12.51
CA TYR A 831 21.30 -27.06 -11.42
C TYR A 831 21.90 -25.74 -11.93
N LEU A 832 22.66 -25.78 -13.03
CA LEU A 832 23.19 -24.59 -13.70
C LEU A 832 22.12 -23.85 -14.53
N GLU A 833 21.21 -24.58 -15.20
CA GLU A 833 20.08 -23.96 -15.93
C GLU A 833 18.98 -23.42 -15.01
N ASN A 834 18.82 -23.93 -13.78
CA ASN A 834 17.86 -23.37 -12.80
C ASN A 834 18.37 -22.07 -12.15
N LEU A 835 19.69 -21.92 -11.97
CA LEU A 835 20.31 -20.66 -11.53
C LEU A 835 20.01 -19.50 -12.50
N GLU A 836 19.85 -19.80 -13.80
CA GLU A 836 19.45 -18.84 -14.83
C GLU A 836 17.93 -18.70 -15.01
N ARG A 837 17.11 -19.64 -14.50
CA ARG A 837 15.64 -19.64 -14.67
C ARG A 837 14.85 -19.19 -13.44
N GLN A 838 15.47 -19.04 -12.26
CA GLN A 838 14.75 -18.77 -11.01
C GLN A 838 14.13 -17.36 -10.89
N PHE A 839 14.18 -16.53 -11.93
CA PHE A 839 13.41 -15.27 -12.01
C PHE A 839 11.95 -15.44 -12.46
N PHE A 840 11.50 -16.66 -12.77
CA PHE A 840 10.12 -16.90 -13.20
C PHE A 840 9.49 -18.10 -12.49
N GLU A 841 8.38 -17.79 -11.81
CA GLU A 841 7.43 -18.66 -11.09
C GLU A 841 7.71 -18.89 -9.61
N ASP A 842 6.99 -18.15 -8.76
CA ASP A 842 6.56 -18.62 -7.45
C ASP A 842 5.14 -18.10 -7.18
N ASP A 843 4.16 -18.96 -7.43
CA ASP A 843 2.81 -18.84 -6.89
C ASP A 843 2.56 -20.03 -5.94
N VAL A 844 2.25 -19.69 -4.68
CA VAL A 844 1.48 -20.44 -3.69
C VAL A 844 1.93 -21.87 -3.35
N GLN A 845 2.56 -22.04 -2.17
CA GLN A 845 2.41 -23.26 -1.40
C GLN A 845 1.76 -22.99 -0.04
N LEU A 846 0.50 -23.39 0.05
CA LEU A 846 -0.26 -23.63 1.27
C LEU A 846 0.36 -24.82 2.03
N ASN A 847 0.41 -24.67 3.36
CA ASN A 847 0.72 -25.72 4.32
C ASN A 847 -0.07 -27.00 4.02
N ASN A 848 0.60 -28.14 4.01
CA ASN A 848 -0.05 -29.41 4.28
C ASN A 848 0.79 -30.22 5.27
N ASP A 849 0.14 -30.48 6.40
CA ASP A 849 0.63 -31.31 7.48
C ASP A 849 0.83 -32.76 7.07
N ASN A 850 1.82 -33.35 7.72
CA ASN A 850 2.23 -34.73 7.60
C ASN A 850 1.16 -35.69 8.13
N GLY A 851 0.80 -36.70 7.33
CA GLY A 851 -0.06 -37.82 7.73
C GLY A 851 0.47 -39.14 7.18
N GLN A 852 1.12 -39.92 8.05
CA GLN A 852 1.79 -41.19 7.75
C GLN A 852 0.83 -42.32 7.29
N ASN A 853 1.40 -43.20 6.45
CA ASN A 853 1.09 -44.63 6.30
C ASN A 853 -0.32 -45.07 5.83
N ARG A 854 -0.40 -45.58 4.58
CA ARG A 854 -0.80 -46.99 4.33
C ARG A 854 -0.64 -47.45 2.86
N ARG A 855 0.13 -48.55 2.75
CA ARG A 855 0.29 -49.62 1.74
C ARG A 855 -0.54 -49.65 0.45
N ILE A 856 0.22 -49.87 -0.63
CA ILE A 856 -0.12 -50.34 -1.98
C ILE A 856 -1.08 -51.54 -2.00
N ARG A 857 -2.05 -51.51 -2.93
CA ARG A 857 -2.51 -52.71 -3.68
C ARG A 857 -2.77 -52.34 -5.15
N LEU A 858 -1.99 -52.96 -6.04
CA LEU A 858 -2.20 -53.05 -7.48
C LEU A 858 -3.34 -54.05 -7.76
N ALA A 859 -4.20 -53.74 -8.74
CA ALA A 859 -4.93 -54.74 -9.52
C ALA A 859 -5.16 -54.20 -10.94
N TYR A 860 -4.92 -55.08 -11.92
CA TYR A 860 -4.87 -54.86 -13.37
C TYR A 860 -6.21 -55.16 -14.08
N HIS A 861 -6.28 -54.71 -15.34
CA HIS A 861 -7.07 -55.17 -16.52
C HIS A 861 -8.49 -54.60 -16.75
N GLN A 862 -8.66 -53.87 -17.87
CA GLN A 862 -9.21 -54.25 -19.22
C GLN A 862 -10.69 -53.80 -19.29
N ALA A 863 -11.20 -53.17 -20.36
CA ALA A 863 -10.83 -53.09 -21.78
C ALA A 863 -11.10 -51.69 -22.35
#